data_AF-A0A8H6LSB8-F1
#
_entry.id   AF-A0A8H6LSB8-F1
#
_cell.length_a   1.000
_cell.length_b   1.000
_cell.length_c   1.000
_cell.angle_alpha   90.00
_cell.angle_beta   90.00
_cell.angle_gamma   90.00
#
_symmetry.space_group_name_H-M   'P 1'
#
loop_
_entity.id
_entity.type
_entity.pdbx_description
1 polymer ?
#
loop_
_entity_poly.entity_id
_entity_poly.type
_entity_poly.pdbx_seq_one_letter_code
_entity_poly.pdbx_strand_id
1 'polypeptide(L)'
;MGVNLNTKLKNAVKFLPNLNCILIDGHEDLDPSESFAEVGHQIQLLSMAGCPVSLSIKFINTLRGIVYLDLSYASGSLRPLFQDDVLPELRVLKIQGKEVDDTTVENLTARFGTRLWSLDLINNKLTDQALDSIGAHCLWPANLRSDTNFDVEGKLEFGCTTPDFGTWTRIVESEWSASFSHPNRHFVDAPLYDLHDTLPQECVSKRLDGKFPVKSDAADAVCRGLQGEDPYFPPASFQASQGLTHLNVSGNRVSSLGVMKLLTLCRGRLEQFSCDSMMLVPPLKGTMAAVWWPKAAKLYGFYATHTLRPVLSSNLRVVKLHHSVVTQIPTLELEGFSSMACLHIAENILLPRAEMAFPEPFVPDMNPRITSLTLTHIPRRSSGPLINRLVSFLKLLSAQERALFDLSSRRGPSVLAGLRHFRLEFEQDAYEGDAYIAGEIDAEELLNSGDKGFSFFDDEAGGRPRPVRELATSPPQKRDLTEFSVSQGEQDLETEHLDIDVWVDGKSTTVKVWVGSASNESSNPMLRDYRELALHCKVHDRIGPASPAQIRAGVPSSALVFHTAWCMAIMPCRHKSATIKEPTRVELDAMKDVLSELKQFRLEGRAKYLKLQGQSANGTCPPGPPHGFWLGKLEVSTHQGTLRSKTADYWR
;
A
#
# COMPACT_ATOMS: atom_id res chain seq x y z
N MET A 1 34.01 -8.55 35.31
CA MET A 1 33.80 -7.16 34.89
C MET A 1 33.09 -7.20 33.54
N GLY A 2 32.05 -6.38 33.33
CA GLY A 2 31.36 -6.31 32.03
C GLY A 2 32.28 -5.73 30.95
N VAL A 3 32.12 -6.20 29.70
CA VAL A 3 32.89 -5.68 28.57
C VAL A 3 32.22 -4.42 28.05
N ASN A 4 32.89 -3.26 28.15
CA ASN A 4 32.35 -2.00 27.64
C ASN A 4 32.28 -2.04 26.10
N LEU A 5 31.05 -2.10 25.57
CA LEU A 5 30.77 -2.18 24.13
C LEU A 5 31.19 -0.92 23.38
N ASN A 6 31.06 0.28 23.99
CA ASN A 6 31.51 1.54 23.39
C ASN A 6 33.04 1.59 23.24
N THR A 7 33.78 1.08 24.22
CA THR A 7 35.24 0.93 24.10
C THR A 7 35.62 -0.05 22.98
N LYS A 8 34.85 -1.13 22.78
CA LYS A 8 35.04 -2.03 21.63
C LYS A 8 34.72 -1.35 20.29
N LEU A 9 33.60 -0.63 20.18
CA LEU A 9 33.20 0.09 18.96
C LEU A 9 34.25 1.13 18.57
N LYS A 10 34.66 1.99 19.52
CA LYS A 10 35.71 3.01 19.34
C LYS A 10 37.05 2.41 18.93
N ASN A 11 37.42 1.24 19.47
CA ASN A 11 38.62 0.52 19.04
C ASN A 11 38.47 -0.11 17.65
N ALA A 12 37.34 -0.75 17.34
CA ALA A 12 37.10 -1.36 16.02
C ALA A 12 37.16 -0.29 14.92
N VAL A 13 36.46 0.84 15.12
CA VAL A 13 36.53 2.05 14.30
C VAL A 13 37.98 2.53 14.10
N LYS A 14 38.78 2.58 15.17
CA LYS A 14 40.17 3.03 15.09
C LYS A 14 41.11 2.07 14.37
N PHE A 15 40.84 0.76 14.39
CA PHE A 15 41.70 -0.27 13.80
C PHE A 15 41.23 -0.76 12.42
N LEU A 16 40.03 -0.39 11.97
CA LEU A 16 39.45 -0.77 10.69
C LEU A 16 39.27 0.48 9.79
N PRO A 17 40.32 0.98 9.11
CA PRO A 17 40.28 2.25 8.38
C PRO A 17 39.37 2.26 7.14
N ASN A 18 38.80 1.11 6.77
CA ASN A 18 37.84 0.96 5.67
C ASN A 18 36.40 0.69 6.17
N LEU A 19 36.11 0.86 7.47
CA LEU A 19 34.80 0.60 8.06
C LEU A 19 33.80 1.70 7.69
N ASN A 20 33.09 1.53 6.57
CA ASN A 20 32.09 2.48 6.06
C ASN A 20 30.63 2.12 6.42
N CYS A 21 30.35 0.87 6.80
CA CYS A 21 29.01 0.37 7.07
C CYS A 21 28.92 -0.21 8.48
N ILE A 22 27.96 0.26 9.29
CA ILE A 22 27.80 -0.13 10.70
C ILE A 22 26.32 -0.38 11.02
N LEU A 23 26.04 -1.56 11.59
CA LEU A 23 24.74 -1.92 12.17
C LEU A 23 24.95 -2.13 13.68
N ILE A 24 24.18 -1.44 14.52
CA ILE A 24 24.21 -1.60 15.99
C ILE A 24 22.80 -1.71 16.60
N ASP A 25 21.86 -2.24 15.83
CA ASP A 25 20.44 -2.33 16.15
C ASP A 25 20.18 -3.09 17.46
N GLY A 26 19.21 -2.62 18.26
CA GLY A 26 18.78 -3.24 19.52
C GLY A 26 19.77 -3.16 20.69
N HIS A 27 20.95 -2.54 20.53
CA HIS A 27 21.94 -2.44 21.60
C HIS A 27 21.69 -1.23 22.52
N GLU A 28 21.04 -1.47 23.65
CA GLU A 28 20.71 -0.43 24.64
C GLU A 28 21.94 0.28 25.24
N ASP A 29 23.07 -0.43 25.42
CA ASP A 29 24.31 0.09 26.00
C ASP A 29 25.22 0.88 25.02
N LEU A 30 24.89 0.96 23.72
CA LEU A 30 25.76 1.57 22.71
C LEU A 30 25.41 3.05 22.43
N ASP A 31 26.34 3.95 22.75
CA ASP A 31 26.36 5.34 22.26
C ASP A 31 27.49 5.51 21.21
N PRO A 32 27.16 5.54 19.91
CA PRO A 32 28.15 5.73 18.85
C PRO A 32 28.76 7.15 18.81
N SER A 33 28.21 8.14 19.52
CA SER A 33 28.58 9.55 19.34
C SER A 33 30.02 9.86 19.76
N GLU A 34 30.53 9.22 20.81
CA GLU A 34 31.95 9.28 21.17
C GLU A 34 32.87 8.42 20.28
N SER A 35 32.29 7.44 19.59
CA SER A 35 33.04 6.50 18.73
C SER A 35 33.28 7.08 17.34
N PHE A 36 32.32 7.83 16.80
CA PHE A 36 32.38 8.37 15.43
C PHE A 36 32.90 9.83 15.36
N ALA A 37 33.27 10.43 16.49
CA ALA A 37 33.70 11.83 16.57
C ALA A 37 34.82 12.22 15.57
N GLU A 38 35.76 11.31 15.28
CA GLU A 38 36.88 11.54 14.36
C GLU A 38 36.61 10.97 12.95
N VAL A 39 35.85 9.87 12.85
CA VAL A 39 35.69 9.08 11.60
C VAL A 39 34.34 9.24 10.90
N GLY A 40 33.36 9.91 11.50
CA GLY A 40 31.95 9.87 11.05
C GLY A 40 31.73 10.26 9.59
N HIS A 41 32.66 11.03 9.02
CA HIS A 41 32.69 11.42 7.61
C HIS A 41 32.95 10.26 6.63
N GLN A 42 33.44 9.11 7.12
CA GLN A 42 33.72 7.89 6.37
C GLN A 42 32.57 6.88 6.43
N ILE A 43 31.65 7.05 7.39
CA ILE A 43 30.47 6.19 7.55
C ILE A 43 29.45 6.54 6.47
N GLN A 44 29.15 5.59 5.60
CA GLN A 44 28.18 5.69 4.52
C GLN A 44 26.85 4.99 4.85
N LEU A 45 26.88 3.99 5.74
CA LEU A 45 25.69 3.29 6.20
C LEU A 45 25.71 3.17 7.73
N LEU A 46 24.65 3.62 8.38
CA LEU A 46 24.46 3.51 9.83
C LEU A 46 23.03 3.06 10.15
N SER A 47 22.91 1.94 10.87
CA SER A 47 21.66 1.47 11.46
C SER A 47 21.76 1.47 12.98
N MET A 48 20.78 2.10 13.64
CA MET A 48 20.66 2.23 15.09
C MET A 48 19.22 1.95 15.53
N ALA A 49 18.55 1.01 14.87
CA ALA A 49 17.14 0.72 15.07
C ALA A 49 16.90 0.15 16.48
N GLY A 50 15.93 0.70 17.20
CA GLY A 50 15.61 0.36 18.59
C GLY A 50 16.59 0.88 19.65
N CYS A 51 17.65 1.61 19.27
CA CYS A 51 18.65 2.06 20.24
C CYS A 51 18.18 3.32 21.02
N PRO A 52 18.48 3.45 22.32
CA PRO A 52 18.04 4.56 23.16
C PRO A 52 18.85 5.87 22.94
N VAL A 53 19.65 5.95 21.87
CA VAL A 53 20.56 7.06 21.59
C VAL A 53 19.80 8.33 21.23
N SER A 54 19.97 9.38 22.03
CA SER A 54 19.44 10.71 21.71
C SER A 54 20.31 11.41 20.67
N LEU A 55 19.75 11.72 19.50
CA LEU A 55 20.45 12.46 18.46
C LEU A 55 20.86 13.84 18.96
N SER A 56 22.16 14.15 18.88
CA SER A 56 22.70 15.48 19.12
C SER A 56 23.16 16.14 17.82
N ILE A 57 23.09 17.46 17.73
CA ILE A 57 23.58 18.23 16.57
C ILE A 57 25.07 17.95 16.33
N LYS A 58 25.87 17.81 17.41
CA LYS A 58 27.28 17.42 17.31
C LYS A 58 27.46 16.07 16.62
N PHE A 59 26.70 15.06 17.04
CA PHE A 59 26.79 13.71 16.47
C PHE A 59 26.39 13.72 14.98
N ILE A 60 25.22 14.26 14.65
CA ILE A 60 24.72 14.37 13.27
C ILE A 60 25.71 15.12 12.36
N ASN A 61 26.38 16.15 12.85
CA ASN A 61 27.39 16.89 12.07
C ASN A 61 28.68 16.10 11.80
N THR A 62 28.98 15.02 12.53
CA THR A 62 30.11 14.12 12.18
C THR A 62 29.80 13.26 10.96
N LEU A 63 28.52 12.91 10.76
CA LEU A 63 28.05 11.87 9.85
C LEU A 63 27.86 12.33 8.39
N ARG A 64 28.72 13.25 7.91
CA ARG A 64 28.49 13.93 6.61
C ARG A 64 28.53 13.00 5.38
N GLY A 65 29.20 11.84 5.48
CA GLY A 65 29.28 10.85 4.41
C GLY A 65 28.11 9.86 4.34
N ILE A 66 27.15 9.92 5.28
CA ILE A 66 26.05 8.95 5.35
C ILE A 66 25.15 9.02 4.12
N VAL A 67 24.91 7.86 3.52
CA VAL A 67 23.96 7.60 2.42
C VAL A 67 22.70 6.90 2.94
N TYR A 68 22.85 5.97 3.89
CA TYR A 68 21.76 5.24 4.55
C TYR A 68 21.76 5.52 6.05
N LEU A 69 20.62 5.96 6.58
CA LEU A 69 20.41 6.18 8.01
C LEU A 69 19.10 5.52 8.48
N ASP A 70 19.21 4.59 9.40
CA ASP A 70 18.07 3.97 10.08
C ASP A 70 18.03 4.34 11.56
N LEU A 71 16.90 4.93 11.94
CA LEU A 71 16.57 5.44 13.27
C LEU A 71 15.26 4.81 13.78
N SER A 72 14.79 3.73 13.15
CA SER A 72 13.50 3.11 13.43
C SER A 72 13.40 2.68 14.89
N TYR A 73 12.33 3.06 15.59
CA TYR A 73 12.14 2.84 17.04
C TYR A 73 13.22 3.41 17.97
N ALA A 74 14.22 4.14 17.47
CA ALA A 74 15.25 4.73 18.31
C ALA A 74 14.68 5.86 19.19
N SER A 75 15.25 6.11 20.37
CA SER A 75 14.81 7.22 21.24
C SER A 75 15.21 8.61 20.69
N GLY A 76 14.70 9.67 21.30
CA GLY A 76 15.12 11.05 21.04
C GLY A 76 14.55 11.71 19.77
N SER A 77 14.62 13.04 19.75
CA SER A 77 13.97 13.91 18.76
C SER A 77 14.71 13.95 17.42
N LEU A 78 13.95 14.05 16.32
CA LEU A 78 14.50 14.27 14.97
C LEU A 78 14.92 15.72 14.68
N ARG A 79 14.68 16.68 15.60
CA ARG A 79 15.03 18.11 15.43
C ARG A 79 16.47 18.41 14.95
N PRO A 80 17.52 17.65 15.32
CA PRO A 80 18.86 17.85 14.75
C PRO A 80 18.94 17.69 13.23
N LEU A 81 18.01 16.95 12.61
CA LEU A 81 17.93 16.75 11.16
C LEU A 81 17.34 17.96 10.41
N PHE A 82 16.79 18.96 11.11
CA PHE A 82 16.14 20.12 10.47
C PHE A 82 17.08 21.32 10.29
N GLN A 83 18.37 21.18 10.61
CA GLN A 83 19.38 22.21 10.37
C GLN A 83 19.83 22.16 8.89
N ASP A 84 20.37 23.28 8.40
CA ASP A 84 20.89 23.37 7.03
C ASP A 84 22.22 22.60 6.87
N ASP A 85 22.50 22.14 5.64
CA ASP A 85 23.68 21.35 5.25
C ASP A 85 23.97 20.10 6.12
N VAL A 86 22.91 19.50 6.65
CA VAL A 86 22.94 18.25 7.43
C VAL A 86 22.85 17.02 6.53
N LEU A 87 23.71 16.03 6.84
CA LEU A 87 23.84 14.73 6.17
C LEU A 87 23.76 14.85 4.62
N PRO A 88 24.63 15.63 3.94
CA PRO A 88 24.47 15.97 2.52
C PRO A 88 24.35 14.74 1.60
N GLU A 89 25.05 13.65 1.92
CA GLU A 89 25.00 12.41 1.14
C GLU A 89 23.79 11.51 1.41
N LEU A 90 22.89 11.87 2.33
CA LEU A 90 21.74 11.03 2.69
C LEU A 90 20.82 10.79 1.49
N ARG A 91 20.46 9.53 1.26
CA ARG A 91 19.57 9.05 0.19
C ARG A 91 18.48 8.08 0.67
N VAL A 92 18.72 7.34 1.75
CA VAL A 92 17.75 6.45 2.39
C VAL A 92 17.60 6.84 3.86
N LEU A 93 16.38 7.17 4.27
CA LEU A 93 16.04 7.52 5.65
C LEU A 93 14.92 6.62 6.16
N LYS A 94 15.15 5.94 7.29
CA LYS A 94 14.12 5.14 7.97
C LYS A 94 13.88 5.67 9.38
N ILE A 95 12.62 6.00 9.66
CA ILE A 95 12.14 6.62 10.90
C ILE A 95 10.80 5.99 11.30
N GLN A 96 10.70 4.67 11.17
CA GLN A 96 9.56 3.88 11.63
C GLN A 96 9.39 4.03 13.16
N GLY A 97 8.14 4.12 13.65
CA GLY A 97 7.86 4.13 15.09
C GLY A 97 8.38 5.33 15.88
N LYS A 98 8.81 6.41 15.21
CA LYS A 98 9.40 7.63 15.81
C LYS A 98 8.38 8.63 16.34
N GLU A 99 7.09 8.27 16.35
CA GLU A 99 5.95 9.14 16.67
C GLU A 99 5.83 10.41 15.79
N VAL A 100 6.37 10.37 14.57
CA VAL A 100 6.43 11.50 13.62
C VAL A 100 5.03 11.99 13.28
N ASP A 101 4.83 13.32 13.29
CA ASP A 101 3.60 13.98 12.86
C ASP A 101 3.75 14.70 11.51
N ASP A 102 2.65 15.24 10.99
CA ASP A 102 2.61 15.92 9.69
C ASP A 102 3.57 17.11 9.63
N THR A 103 3.71 17.88 10.72
CA THR A 103 4.63 19.03 10.80
C THR A 103 6.09 18.59 10.76
N THR A 104 6.38 17.41 11.32
CA THR A 104 7.70 16.81 11.32
C THR A 104 8.06 16.30 9.92
N VAL A 105 7.10 15.71 9.19
CA VAL A 105 7.29 15.35 7.77
C VAL A 105 7.45 16.59 6.89
N GLU A 106 6.67 17.65 7.11
CA GLU A 106 6.83 18.92 6.39
C GLU A 106 8.25 19.48 6.55
N ASN A 107 8.79 19.50 7.77
CA ASN A 107 10.17 19.93 8.01
C ASN A 107 11.22 19.00 7.38
N LEU A 108 11.05 17.67 7.45
CA LEU A 108 11.98 16.71 6.84
C LEU A 108 11.96 16.79 5.31
N THR A 109 10.77 16.84 4.72
CA THR A 109 10.57 16.89 3.26
C THR A 109 11.08 18.20 2.68
N ALA A 110 10.90 19.33 3.37
CA ALA A 110 11.49 20.62 2.97
C ALA A 110 13.04 20.67 3.04
N ARG A 111 13.68 19.91 3.94
CA ARG A 111 15.15 19.93 4.12
C ARG A 111 15.90 18.92 3.24
N PHE A 112 15.34 17.73 3.05
CA PHE A 112 15.94 16.70 2.20
C PHE A 112 15.41 16.76 0.75
N GLY A 113 14.16 17.16 0.54
CA GLY A 113 13.56 17.31 -0.79
C GLY A 113 13.77 16.08 -1.67
N THR A 114 14.19 16.31 -2.91
CA THR A 114 14.47 15.25 -3.89
C THR A 114 15.79 14.50 -3.67
N ARG A 115 16.53 14.76 -2.59
CA ARG A 115 17.79 14.06 -2.27
C ARG A 115 17.55 12.62 -1.81
N LEU A 116 16.43 12.33 -1.15
CA LEU A 116 16.06 10.95 -0.80
C LEU A 116 15.55 10.20 -2.03
N TRP A 117 15.89 8.92 -2.17
CA TRP A 117 15.23 7.97 -3.08
C TRP A 117 14.39 6.92 -2.33
N SER A 118 14.68 6.66 -1.05
CA SER A 118 13.80 5.90 -0.13
C SER A 118 13.52 6.67 1.17
N LEU A 119 12.27 6.56 1.63
CA LEU A 119 11.78 7.10 2.89
C LEU A 119 10.80 6.11 3.55
N ASP A 120 11.15 5.63 4.74
CA ASP A 120 10.29 4.76 5.55
C ASP A 120 9.72 5.53 6.77
N LEU A 121 8.38 5.56 6.84
CA LEU A 121 7.57 6.26 7.83
C LEU A 121 6.59 5.30 8.54
N ILE A 122 6.84 3.98 8.58
CA ILE A 122 5.92 2.98 9.18
C ILE A 122 5.55 3.35 10.63
N ASN A 123 4.31 3.10 11.06
CA ASN A 123 3.87 3.19 12.47
C ASN A 123 4.12 4.57 13.11
N ASN A 124 3.76 5.65 12.40
CA ASN A 124 3.85 7.03 12.89
C ASN A 124 2.45 7.64 13.06
N LYS A 125 2.35 8.96 13.25
CA LYS A 125 1.10 9.70 13.54
C LYS A 125 0.57 10.46 12.32
N LEU A 126 1.00 10.08 11.12
CA LEU A 126 0.77 10.84 9.88
C LEU A 126 -0.68 10.78 9.39
N THR A 127 -1.10 11.86 8.73
CA THR A 127 -2.35 11.99 8.00
C THR A 127 -2.08 12.32 6.52
N ASP A 128 -3.13 12.64 5.76
CA ASP A 128 -3.01 13.07 4.37
C ASP A 128 -2.16 14.34 4.20
N GLN A 129 -2.03 15.18 5.23
CA GLN A 129 -1.20 16.39 5.17
C GLN A 129 0.29 16.05 4.96
N ALA A 130 0.82 15.02 5.63
CA ALA A 130 2.17 14.53 5.35
C ALA A 130 2.33 14.05 3.89
N LEU A 131 1.30 13.44 3.31
CA LEU A 131 1.34 12.97 1.92
C LEU A 131 1.39 14.13 0.92
N ASP A 132 0.68 15.22 1.21
CA ASP A 132 0.77 16.46 0.44
C ASP A 132 2.17 17.11 0.57
N SER A 133 2.77 17.15 1.77
CA SER A 133 4.14 17.64 1.97
C SER A 133 5.20 16.80 1.24
N ILE A 134 5.07 15.46 1.27
CA ILE A 134 5.92 14.54 0.50
C ILE A 134 5.74 14.79 -1.00
N GLY A 135 4.48 14.93 -1.45
CA GLY A 135 4.13 15.18 -2.85
C GLY A 135 4.67 16.51 -3.39
N ALA A 136 4.77 17.54 -2.55
CA ALA A 136 5.28 18.85 -2.92
C ALA A 136 6.82 18.94 -3.02
N HIS A 137 7.56 18.30 -2.10
CA HIS A 137 9.00 18.52 -1.95
C HIS A 137 9.90 17.35 -2.35
N CYS A 138 9.44 16.10 -2.20
CA CYS A 138 10.27 14.91 -2.37
C CYS A 138 10.11 14.21 -3.73
N LEU A 139 9.20 14.70 -4.57
CA LEU A 139 8.99 14.21 -5.94
C LEU A 139 9.72 15.08 -6.96
N TRP A 140 10.31 14.46 -7.98
CA TRP A 140 10.96 15.19 -9.06
C TRP A 140 9.95 15.79 -10.04
N PRO A 141 10.05 17.08 -10.44
CA PRO A 141 9.05 17.73 -11.28
C PRO A 141 8.83 17.09 -12.67
N ALA A 142 9.87 16.50 -13.28
CA ALA A 142 9.80 15.96 -14.64
C ALA A 142 8.96 14.67 -14.72
N ASN A 143 7.87 14.77 -15.48
CA ASN A 143 6.81 13.76 -15.63
C ASN A 143 7.27 12.53 -16.43
N LEU A 144 6.96 11.31 -15.98
CA LEU A 144 7.27 10.05 -16.68
C LEU A 144 6.03 9.42 -17.36
N ARG A 145 4.98 10.21 -17.57
CA ARG A 145 3.73 9.82 -18.21
C ARG A 145 3.67 10.41 -19.61
N SER A 146 3.33 9.59 -20.61
CA SER A 146 3.37 9.97 -22.02
C SER A 146 2.29 9.25 -22.83
N ASP A 147 1.66 9.97 -23.76
CA ASP A 147 0.64 9.46 -24.68
C ASP A 147 1.17 8.43 -25.70
N THR A 148 2.48 8.18 -25.71
CA THR A 148 3.17 7.21 -26.60
C THR A 148 2.64 5.78 -26.51
N ASN A 149 1.97 5.43 -25.42
CA ASN A 149 1.38 4.11 -25.19
C ASN A 149 -0.15 4.13 -25.13
N PHE A 150 -0.80 5.16 -25.70
CA PHE A 150 -2.26 5.37 -25.65
C PHE A 150 -3.07 4.10 -25.95
N ASP A 151 -2.75 3.39 -27.03
CA ASP A 151 -3.49 2.19 -27.46
C ASP A 151 -3.46 1.08 -26.40
N VAL A 152 -2.38 1.00 -25.60
CA VAL A 152 -2.14 -0.02 -24.59
C VAL A 152 -2.66 0.39 -23.21
N GLU A 153 -2.36 1.62 -22.79
CA GLU A 153 -2.44 2.09 -21.41
C GLU A 153 -3.55 3.13 -21.18
N GLY A 154 -4.08 3.71 -22.26
CA GLY A 154 -4.84 4.96 -22.24
C GLY A 154 -3.91 6.18 -22.16
N LYS A 155 -4.48 7.38 -22.07
CA LYS A 155 -3.74 8.64 -21.83
C LYS A 155 -4.35 9.44 -20.70
N LEU A 156 -3.67 10.51 -20.27
CA LEU A 156 -4.20 11.44 -19.27
C LEU A 156 -4.67 12.75 -19.89
N GLU A 157 -5.89 13.13 -19.52
CA GLU A 157 -6.47 14.44 -19.75
C GLU A 157 -6.39 15.24 -18.44
N PHE A 158 -5.86 16.47 -18.50
CA PHE A 158 -5.61 17.32 -17.35
C PHE A 158 -6.67 18.42 -17.25
N GLY A 159 -7.36 18.49 -16.12
CA GLY A 159 -8.40 19.48 -15.83
C GLY A 159 -7.90 20.63 -14.95
N CYS A 160 -8.84 21.33 -14.32
CA CYS A 160 -8.53 22.38 -13.35
C CYS A 160 -7.78 21.85 -12.13
N THR A 161 -7.06 22.75 -11.44
CA THR A 161 -6.49 22.50 -10.12
C THR A 161 -7.51 22.83 -9.03
N THR A 162 -7.54 22.02 -7.97
CA THR A 162 -8.30 22.28 -6.73
C THR A 162 -7.42 22.03 -5.50
N PRO A 163 -7.74 22.62 -4.32
CA PRO A 163 -6.96 22.38 -3.10
C PRO A 163 -6.96 20.90 -2.67
N ASP A 164 -8.15 20.29 -2.64
CA ASP A 164 -8.35 18.93 -2.14
C ASP A 164 -7.64 17.88 -2.99
N PHE A 165 -7.68 18.03 -4.32
CA PHE A 165 -7.25 17.01 -5.29
C PHE A 165 -5.98 17.35 -6.07
N GLY A 166 -5.50 18.60 -6.01
CA GLY A 166 -4.48 19.10 -6.94
C GLY A 166 -5.04 19.28 -8.36
N THR A 167 -4.17 19.23 -9.36
CA THR A 167 -4.57 19.22 -10.79
C THR A 167 -5.31 17.92 -11.10
N TRP A 168 -6.59 18.03 -11.47
CA TRP A 168 -7.41 16.87 -11.84
C TRP A 168 -6.79 16.12 -13.03
N THR A 169 -6.67 14.79 -12.91
CA THR A 169 -6.27 13.90 -14.00
C THR A 169 -7.37 12.89 -14.28
N ARG A 170 -7.75 12.75 -15.54
CA ARG A 170 -8.70 11.74 -16.02
C ARG A 170 -7.98 10.78 -16.97
N ILE A 171 -8.26 9.49 -16.85
CA ILE A 171 -7.83 8.52 -17.87
C ILE A 171 -8.81 8.59 -19.04
N VAL A 172 -8.30 8.86 -20.24
CA VAL A 172 -9.01 8.69 -21.50
C VAL A 172 -8.57 7.35 -22.09
N GLU A 173 -9.54 6.46 -22.25
CA GLU A 173 -9.32 5.09 -22.69
C GLU A 173 -9.16 4.98 -24.22
N SER A 174 -8.35 4.02 -24.66
CA SER A 174 -8.39 3.47 -26.02
C SER A 174 -9.44 2.35 -26.11
N GLU A 175 -9.59 1.75 -27.30
CA GLU A 175 -10.38 0.52 -27.51
C GLU A 175 -9.95 -0.64 -26.59
N TRP A 176 -8.67 -0.71 -26.20
CA TRP A 176 -8.08 -1.87 -25.53
C TRP A 176 -7.66 -1.62 -24.07
N SER A 177 -7.38 -0.37 -23.69
CA SER A 177 -6.84 -0.04 -22.36
C SER A 177 -7.86 -0.23 -21.23
N ALA A 178 -9.15 0.03 -21.50
CA ALA A 178 -10.24 -0.16 -20.54
C ALA A 178 -10.55 -1.64 -20.22
N SER A 179 -10.03 -2.57 -21.02
CA SER A 179 -10.22 -4.02 -20.86
C SER A 179 -8.91 -4.77 -20.60
N PHE A 180 -7.78 -4.05 -20.51
CA PHE A 180 -6.43 -4.59 -20.33
C PHE A 180 -6.07 -5.73 -21.30
N SER A 181 -6.62 -5.70 -22.52
CA SER A 181 -6.60 -6.84 -23.45
C SER A 181 -5.64 -6.67 -24.63
N HIS A 182 -5.02 -5.49 -24.79
CA HIS A 182 -4.16 -5.16 -25.92
C HIS A 182 -3.03 -6.20 -26.12
N PRO A 183 -2.74 -6.67 -27.35
CA PRO A 183 -1.71 -7.69 -27.60
C PRO A 183 -0.32 -7.31 -27.07
N ASN A 184 0.07 -6.04 -27.23
CA ASN A 184 1.41 -5.56 -26.85
C ASN A 184 1.58 -5.25 -25.35
N ARG A 185 0.55 -5.41 -24.51
CA ARG A 185 0.57 -4.99 -23.08
C ARG A 185 1.66 -5.64 -22.22
N HIS A 186 2.21 -6.75 -22.72
CA HIS A 186 3.24 -7.54 -22.04
C HIS A 186 4.67 -7.24 -22.53
N PHE A 187 4.86 -6.37 -23.51
CA PHE A 187 6.22 -6.02 -23.98
C PHE A 187 6.88 -4.95 -23.10
N VAL A 188 8.21 -5.04 -23.02
CA VAL A 188 9.10 -4.02 -22.45
C VAL A 188 9.13 -2.81 -23.39
N ASP A 189 9.30 -1.60 -22.84
CA ASP A 189 9.43 -0.38 -23.64
C ASP A 189 10.55 -0.50 -24.68
N ALA A 190 10.30 0.01 -25.89
CA ALA A 190 11.33 0.08 -26.91
C ALA A 190 12.46 1.04 -26.47
N PRO A 191 13.75 0.66 -26.61
CA PRO A 191 14.84 1.57 -26.30
C PRO A 191 14.80 2.76 -27.27
N LEU A 192 14.77 3.97 -26.71
CA LEU A 192 14.81 5.22 -27.48
C LEU A 192 16.23 5.45 -27.99
N TYR A 193 16.51 5.01 -29.21
CA TYR A 193 17.71 5.35 -29.95
C TYR A 193 17.72 6.86 -30.25
N ASP A 194 18.61 7.58 -29.60
CA ASP A 194 18.90 8.97 -29.96
C ASP A 194 19.89 9.00 -31.13
N LEU A 195 19.66 9.85 -32.11
CA LEU A 195 20.54 10.03 -33.26
C LEU A 195 21.63 11.09 -33.00
N HIS A 196 21.55 11.79 -31.86
CA HIS A 196 22.50 12.83 -31.47
C HIS A 196 23.21 12.51 -30.15
N ASP A 197 23.92 11.38 -30.14
CA ASP A 197 24.76 10.85 -29.05
C ASP A 197 26.02 11.70 -28.75
N THR A 198 25.91 13.03 -28.91
CA THR A 198 26.95 14.05 -28.78
C THR A 198 26.65 15.08 -27.68
N LEU A 199 25.48 15.00 -27.04
CA LEU A 199 25.13 15.81 -25.87
C LEU A 199 25.07 14.93 -24.62
N PRO A 200 25.96 15.11 -23.62
CA PRO A 200 25.81 14.41 -22.37
C PRO A 200 24.55 14.89 -21.62
N GLN A 201 23.75 13.91 -21.15
CA GLN A 201 22.83 14.03 -20.01
C GLN A 201 21.33 14.38 -20.22
N GLU A 202 20.73 14.14 -21.41
CA GLU A 202 19.24 14.05 -21.52
C GLU A 202 18.65 12.67 -21.11
N CYS A 203 19.34 11.94 -20.23
CA CYS A 203 18.93 10.60 -19.77
C CYS A 203 17.90 10.63 -18.59
N VAL A 204 17.44 11.81 -18.15
CA VAL A 204 16.87 12.05 -16.81
C VAL A 204 15.32 12.04 -16.75
N SER A 205 14.66 12.02 -17.90
CA SER A 205 13.19 12.14 -18.02
C SER A 205 12.52 10.96 -18.76
N LYS A 206 13.14 9.77 -18.73
CA LYS A 206 12.64 8.56 -19.42
C LYS A 206 12.08 7.58 -18.38
N ARG A 207 10.94 6.92 -18.70
CA ARG A 207 10.34 5.89 -17.82
C ARG A 207 11.19 4.62 -17.85
N LEU A 208 11.18 3.83 -16.78
CA LEU A 208 11.96 2.59 -16.71
C LEU A 208 11.35 1.53 -17.63
N ASP A 209 12.21 0.71 -18.25
CA ASP A 209 11.78 -0.34 -19.19
C ASP A 209 10.90 -1.42 -18.52
N GLY A 210 11.12 -1.66 -17.23
CA GLY A 210 10.43 -2.64 -16.40
C GLY A 210 11.12 -4.00 -16.33
N LYS A 211 12.34 -4.14 -16.89
CA LYS A 211 13.06 -5.41 -17.02
C LYS A 211 14.09 -5.65 -15.91
N PHE A 212 14.82 -4.61 -15.51
CA PHE A 212 15.77 -4.68 -14.40
C PHE A 212 15.05 -4.97 -13.07
N PRO A 213 15.73 -5.44 -12.02
CA PRO A 213 15.12 -5.47 -10.69
C PRO A 213 14.80 -4.06 -10.15
N VAL A 214 14.19 -4.01 -8.97
CA VAL A 214 14.05 -2.78 -8.17
C VAL A 214 15.28 -2.65 -7.27
N LYS A 215 15.82 -1.43 -7.13
CA LYS A 215 16.97 -1.14 -6.25
C LYS A 215 16.53 -1.21 -4.78
N SER A 216 16.83 -2.32 -4.11
CA SER A 216 16.42 -2.55 -2.73
C SER A 216 17.00 -1.52 -1.75
N ASP A 217 16.17 -1.10 -0.79
CA ASP A 217 16.51 -0.25 0.36
C ASP A 217 16.73 -1.06 1.65
N ALA A 218 16.96 -2.37 1.57
CA ALA A 218 17.44 -3.17 2.69
C ALA A 218 18.90 -2.82 3.03
N ALA A 219 19.27 -2.85 4.32
CA ALA A 219 20.59 -2.40 4.77
C ALA A 219 21.74 -3.24 4.19
N ASP A 220 21.54 -4.56 4.03
CA ASP A 220 22.49 -5.47 3.41
C ASP A 220 22.65 -5.19 1.89
N ALA A 221 21.56 -4.89 1.20
CA ALA A 221 21.55 -4.58 -0.22
C ALA A 221 22.22 -3.22 -0.50
N VAL A 222 21.95 -2.20 0.32
CA VAL A 222 22.62 -0.89 0.21
C VAL A 222 24.11 -0.99 0.60
N CYS A 223 24.48 -1.85 1.56
CA CYS A 223 25.88 -2.15 1.89
C CYS A 223 26.63 -2.73 0.68
N ARG A 224 26.14 -3.83 0.10
CA ARG A 224 26.71 -4.44 -1.13
C ARG A 224 26.73 -3.46 -2.30
N GLY A 225 25.67 -2.67 -2.47
CA GLY A 225 25.55 -1.64 -3.49
C GLY A 225 26.64 -0.57 -3.39
N LEU A 226 26.88 -0.04 -2.18
CA LEU A 226 27.95 0.93 -1.91
C LEU A 226 29.35 0.35 -2.09
N GLN A 227 29.53 -0.96 -1.82
CA GLN A 227 30.79 -1.68 -2.00
C GLN A 227 31.05 -2.10 -3.46
N GLY A 228 30.04 -2.04 -4.34
CA GLY A 228 30.14 -2.48 -5.74
C GLY A 228 29.94 -3.98 -5.96
N GLU A 229 29.34 -4.66 -4.99
CA GLU A 229 29.01 -6.09 -5.03
C GLU A 229 27.58 -6.37 -5.58
N ASP A 230 26.78 -5.33 -5.83
CA ASP A 230 25.47 -5.49 -6.48
C ASP A 230 25.64 -5.82 -7.98
N PRO A 231 25.07 -6.94 -8.48
CA PRO A 231 25.29 -7.40 -9.85
C PRO A 231 24.46 -6.66 -10.92
N TYR A 232 23.60 -5.71 -10.52
CA TYR A 232 22.72 -4.95 -11.43
C TYR A 232 22.98 -3.43 -11.37
N PHE A 233 23.43 -2.91 -10.23
CA PHE A 233 23.46 -1.49 -9.93
C PHE A 233 24.87 -1.00 -9.52
N PRO A 234 25.47 -0.02 -10.23
CA PRO A 234 26.77 0.52 -9.84
C PRO A 234 26.67 1.37 -8.56
N PRO A 235 27.73 1.51 -7.75
CA PRO A 235 27.71 2.27 -6.48
C PRO A 235 27.15 3.68 -6.58
N ALA A 236 27.46 4.39 -7.67
CA ALA A 236 26.96 5.73 -7.95
C ALA A 236 25.42 5.81 -7.99
N SER A 237 24.72 4.71 -8.30
CA SER A 237 23.25 4.65 -8.33
C SER A 237 22.59 4.55 -6.94
N PHE A 238 23.34 4.13 -5.92
CA PHE A 238 22.91 4.20 -4.51
C PHE A 238 23.16 5.60 -3.94
N GLN A 239 24.23 6.26 -4.39
CA GLN A 239 24.63 7.63 -4.03
C GLN A 239 23.90 8.73 -4.84
N ALA A 240 23.19 8.38 -5.91
CA ALA A 240 22.35 9.30 -6.70
C ALA A 240 20.88 9.26 -6.27
N SER A 241 20.16 10.36 -6.49
CA SER A 241 18.69 10.42 -6.39
C SER A 241 18.09 11.35 -7.45
N GLN A 242 16.81 11.12 -7.75
CA GLN A 242 15.94 11.97 -8.56
C GLN A 242 14.56 12.03 -7.87
N GLY A 243 14.54 12.32 -6.57
CA GLY A 243 13.37 12.17 -5.72
C GLY A 243 13.03 10.71 -5.37
N LEU A 244 11.97 10.55 -4.57
CA LEU A 244 11.56 9.25 -4.05
C LEU A 244 11.14 8.30 -5.17
N THR A 245 11.73 7.10 -5.17
CA THR A 245 11.22 5.93 -5.88
C THR A 245 10.68 4.86 -4.92
N HIS A 246 11.03 4.94 -3.64
CA HIS A 246 10.56 4.04 -2.58
C HIS A 246 9.89 4.85 -1.47
N LEU A 247 8.68 4.45 -1.08
CA LEU A 247 7.93 5.09 0.00
C LEU A 247 7.09 4.08 0.78
N ASN A 248 7.22 4.11 2.11
CA ASN A 248 6.43 3.29 3.02
C ASN A 248 5.73 4.15 4.08
N VAL A 249 4.41 4.09 4.13
CA VAL A 249 3.55 4.85 5.05
C VAL A 249 2.56 3.94 5.80
N SER A 250 2.86 2.64 5.86
CA SER A 250 2.08 1.63 6.59
C SER A 250 1.90 1.97 8.08
N GLY A 251 0.79 1.56 8.71
CA GLY A 251 0.52 1.82 10.13
C GLY A 251 0.26 3.28 10.51
N ASN A 252 -0.10 4.14 9.55
CA ASN A 252 -0.44 5.56 9.77
C ASN A 252 -1.96 5.82 9.65
N ARG A 253 -2.40 7.08 9.80
CA ARG A 253 -3.81 7.50 9.77
C ARG A 253 -4.20 8.12 8.42
N VAL A 254 -3.57 7.66 7.34
CA VAL A 254 -3.81 8.13 5.97
C VAL A 254 -5.13 7.59 5.43
N SER A 255 -5.79 8.37 4.56
CA SER A 255 -7.01 7.96 3.87
C SER A 255 -6.73 7.38 2.50
N SER A 256 -7.65 6.56 2.01
CA SER A 256 -7.59 6.00 0.64
C SER A 256 -7.53 7.09 -0.43
N LEU A 257 -8.19 8.23 -0.19
CA LEU A 257 -8.24 9.38 -1.06
C LEU A 257 -6.94 10.21 -1.00
N GLY A 258 -6.27 10.26 0.16
CA GLY A 258 -4.93 10.82 0.31
C GLY A 258 -3.88 10.02 -0.45
N VAL A 259 -3.93 8.69 -0.37
CA VAL A 259 -3.04 7.82 -1.16
C VAL A 259 -3.33 7.90 -2.66
N MET A 260 -4.60 7.99 -3.07
CA MET A 260 -4.98 8.23 -4.47
C MET A 260 -4.41 9.55 -5.01
N LYS A 261 -4.49 10.64 -4.22
CA LYS A 261 -3.88 11.94 -4.53
C LYS A 261 -2.35 11.83 -4.64
N LEU A 262 -1.70 11.19 -3.67
CA LEU A 262 -0.25 10.96 -3.66
C LEU A 262 0.23 10.23 -4.93
N LEU A 263 -0.36 9.08 -5.27
CA LEU A 263 0.00 8.32 -6.47
C LEU A 263 -0.26 9.12 -7.76
N THR A 264 -1.25 10.01 -7.75
CA THR A 264 -1.51 10.96 -8.83
C THR A 264 -0.41 12.03 -8.92
N LEU A 265 0.10 12.56 -7.80
CA LEU A 265 1.22 13.49 -7.74
C LEU A 265 2.57 12.84 -8.10
N CYS A 266 2.75 11.54 -7.83
CA CYS A 266 4.00 10.79 -8.08
C CYS A 266 4.50 10.73 -9.54
N ARG A 267 3.72 11.19 -10.54
CA ARG A 267 4.17 11.35 -11.94
C ARG A 267 4.85 10.11 -12.56
N GLY A 268 4.49 8.91 -12.09
CA GLY A 268 5.07 7.64 -12.51
C GLY A 268 6.44 7.28 -11.92
N ARG A 269 6.98 8.07 -10.96
CA ARG A 269 8.34 7.92 -10.40
C ARG A 269 8.49 6.77 -9.40
N LEU A 270 7.47 6.45 -8.59
CA LEU A 270 7.56 5.39 -7.59
C LEU A 270 7.74 4.00 -8.23
N GLU A 271 8.68 3.24 -7.70
CA GLU A 271 8.97 1.84 -7.98
C GLU A 271 8.41 0.92 -6.89
N GLN A 272 8.51 1.35 -5.63
CA GLN A 272 8.02 0.64 -4.44
C GLN A 272 7.07 1.54 -3.64
N PHE A 273 5.85 1.07 -3.40
CA PHE A 273 4.88 1.74 -2.55
C PHE A 273 4.25 0.77 -1.53
N SER A 274 4.22 1.17 -0.26
CA SER A 274 3.68 0.36 0.83
C SER A 274 2.76 1.18 1.75
N CYS A 275 1.52 0.73 1.88
CA CYS A 275 0.53 1.25 2.82
C CYS A 275 -0.51 0.15 3.11
N ASP A 276 -0.34 -0.51 4.25
CA ASP A 276 -1.14 -1.68 4.69
C ASP A 276 -2.62 -1.37 4.95
N SER A 277 -2.91 -0.25 5.62
CA SER A 277 -4.25 0.16 6.00
C SER A 277 -4.52 1.60 5.59
N MET A 278 -5.73 1.84 5.09
CA MET A 278 -6.18 3.14 4.60
C MET A 278 -7.63 3.34 5.01
N MET A 279 -7.95 4.48 5.61
CA MET A 279 -9.32 4.79 5.98
C MET A 279 -10.11 5.23 4.73
N LEU A 280 -11.21 4.53 4.41
CA LEU A 280 -12.04 4.79 3.22
C LEU A 280 -12.86 6.08 3.34
N VAL A 281 -13.35 6.36 4.55
CA VAL A 281 -14.12 7.57 4.88
C VAL A 281 -13.43 8.24 6.06
N PRO A 282 -12.81 9.43 5.89
CA PRO A 282 -12.15 10.13 6.99
C PRO A 282 -13.16 10.63 8.04
N PRO A 283 -12.71 10.99 9.27
CA PRO A 283 -13.61 11.38 10.36
C PRO A 283 -14.49 12.57 9.99
N LEU A 284 -15.80 12.36 10.03
CA LEU A 284 -16.79 13.25 9.42
C LEU A 284 -16.93 14.58 10.17
N LYS A 285 -16.84 15.69 9.43
CA LYS A 285 -16.95 17.06 9.94
C LYS A 285 -18.37 17.61 9.74
N GLY A 286 -19.36 17.10 10.49
CA GLY A 286 -20.69 17.70 10.48
C GLY A 286 -21.81 16.87 11.11
N THR A 287 -22.79 17.55 11.70
CA THR A 287 -23.89 16.94 12.45
C THR A 287 -24.77 16.02 11.59
N MET A 288 -25.02 16.37 10.32
CA MET A 288 -25.89 15.59 9.42
C MET A 288 -25.21 14.33 8.87
N ALA A 289 -23.90 14.37 8.57
CA ALA A 289 -23.15 13.18 8.17
C ALA A 289 -23.11 12.12 9.29
N ALA A 290 -23.11 12.56 10.56
CA ALA A 290 -23.20 11.71 11.75
C ALA A 290 -24.61 11.11 12.03
N VAL A 291 -25.63 11.49 11.25
CA VAL A 291 -26.94 10.81 11.24
C VAL A 291 -26.87 9.57 10.35
N TRP A 292 -26.20 9.69 9.19
CA TRP A 292 -26.02 8.59 8.23
C TRP A 292 -25.06 7.52 8.73
N TRP A 293 -23.86 7.95 9.13
CA TRP A 293 -22.77 7.05 9.50
C TRP A 293 -22.97 6.49 10.92
N PRO A 294 -22.87 5.16 11.15
CA PRO A 294 -22.99 4.63 12.50
C PRO A 294 -21.88 5.14 13.41
N LYS A 295 -22.21 5.34 14.70
CA LYS A 295 -21.26 5.84 15.70
C LYS A 295 -20.05 4.90 15.81
N ALA A 296 -18.87 5.50 15.90
CA ALA A 296 -17.56 4.83 15.98
C ALA A 296 -17.24 3.82 14.85
N ALA A 297 -18.07 3.70 13.81
CA ALA A 297 -17.77 2.84 12.67
C ALA A 297 -16.55 3.36 11.90
N LYS A 298 -15.61 2.47 11.59
CA LYS A 298 -14.48 2.74 10.69
C LYS A 298 -14.52 1.75 9.54
N LEU A 299 -14.20 2.22 8.35
CA LEU A 299 -14.14 1.39 7.15
C LEU A 299 -12.76 1.55 6.51
N TYR A 300 -12.08 0.44 6.28
CA TYR A 300 -10.71 0.41 5.79
C TYR A 300 -10.62 -0.29 4.44
N GLY A 301 -9.76 0.24 3.57
CA GLY A 301 -9.49 -0.31 2.25
C GLY A 301 -9.11 0.72 1.20
N PHE A 302 -8.86 0.20 0.01
CA PHE A 302 -8.46 0.92 -1.19
C PHE A 302 -9.22 0.36 -2.40
N TYR A 303 -9.90 1.23 -3.14
CA TYR A 303 -10.63 0.91 -4.38
C TYR A 303 -10.17 1.72 -5.60
N ALA A 304 -9.18 2.62 -5.44
CA ALA A 304 -8.64 3.43 -6.53
C ALA A 304 -7.65 2.63 -7.41
N THR A 305 -8.04 1.41 -7.79
CA THR A 305 -7.25 0.43 -8.57
C THR A 305 -6.62 1.06 -9.82
N HIS A 306 -7.34 1.97 -10.47
CA HIS A 306 -6.89 2.74 -11.63
C HIS A 306 -5.58 3.54 -11.41
N THR A 307 -5.22 3.96 -10.19
CA THR A 307 -3.93 4.65 -9.96
C THR A 307 -2.73 3.73 -10.11
N LEU A 308 -2.93 2.41 -10.00
CA LEU A 308 -1.89 1.41 -10.17
C LEU A 308 -1.57 1.14 -11.65
N ARG A 309 -2.38 1.63 -12.60
CA ARG A 309 -2.14 1.48 -14.05
C ARG A 309 -0.85 2.19 -14.49
N PRO A 310 -0.11 1.67 -15.49
CA PRO A 310 1.13 2.29 -15.98
C PRO A 310 0.98 3.76 -16.38
N VAL A 311 -0.17 4.16 -16.93
CA VAL A 311 -0.47 5.54 -17.35
C VAL A 311 -0.38 6.56 -16.19
N LEU A 312 -0.59 6.13 -14.95
CA LEU A 312 -0.39 6.94 -13.73
C LEU A 312 0.90 6.55 -12.98
N SER A 313 1.22 5.27 -12.94
CA SER A 313 2.28 4.67 -12.12
C SER A 313 3.33 3.94 -12.97
N SER A 314 3.94 4.67 -13.92
CA SER A 314 4.83 4.15 -14.97
C SER A 314 5.91 3.16 -14.51
N ASN A 315 6.55 3.41 -13.37
CA ASN A 315 7.66 2.62 -12.85
C ASN A 315 7.27 1.66 -11.71
N LEU A 316 5.99 1.57 -11.32
CA LEU A 316 5.57 0.88 -10.10
C LEU A 316 5.66 -0.65 -10.26
N ARG A 317 6.45 -1.28 -9.39
CA ARG A 317 6.89 -2.69 -9.52
C ARG A 317 6.73 -3.53 -8.26
N VAL A 318 6.77 -2.91 -7.06
CA VAL A 318 6.55 -3.56 -5.76
C VAL A 318 5.47 -2.81 -5.00
N VAL A 319 4.42 -3.52 -4.58
CA VAL A 319 3.21 -2.92 -4.02
C VAL A 319 2.75 -3.68 -2.76
N LYS A 320 2.52 -2.96 -1.65
CA LYS A 320 1.88 -3.51 -0.44
C LYS A 320 0.63 -2.69 -0.10
N LEU A 321 -0.54 -3.34 -0.14
CA LEU A 321 -1.86 -2.70 -0.05
C LEU A 321 -2.91 -3.58 0.63
N HIS A 322 -3.93 -2.95 1.22
CA HIS A 322 -5.10 -3.61 1.79
C HIS A 322 -5.78 -4.58 0.82
N HIS A 323 -6.16 -5.77 1.30
CA HIS A 323 -6.72 -6.87 0.48
C HIS A 323 -7.94 -6.49 -0.38
N SER A 324 -8.70 -5.47 0.02
CA SER A 324 -9.83 -4.90 -0.74
C SER A 324 -9.48 -4.54 -2.19
N VAL A 325 -8.21 -4.19 -2.48
CA VAL A 325 -7.78 -3.78 -3.83
C VAL A 325 -7.99 -4.89 -4.87
N VAL A 326 -7.88 -6.17 -4.45
CA VAL A 326 -8.17 -7.36 -5.27
C VAL A 326 -9.56 -7.93 -4.94
N THR A 327 -9.97 -7.87 -3.69
CA THR A 327 -11.13 -8.64 -3.19
C THR A 327 -12.45 -7.86 -3.16
N GLN A 328 -12.41 -6.54 -3.32
CA GLN A 328 -13.53 -5.59 -3.16
C GLN A 328 -14.23 -5.60 -1.78
N ILE A 329 -13.74 -6.39 -0.81
CA ILE A 329 -14.24 -6.45 0.56
C ILE A 329 -13.46 -5.44 1.42
N PRO A 330 -14.12 -4.50 2.12
CA PRO A 330 -13.48 -3.62 3.10
C PRO A 330 -13.29 -4.31 4.45
N THR A 331 -12.33 -3.84 5.25
CA THR A 331 -12.27 -4.18 6.68
C THR A 331 -13.15 -3.22 7.47
N LEU A 332 -14.06 -3.76 8.28
CA LEU A 332 -15.04 -3.00 9.07
C LEU A 332 -14.70 -3.11 10.55
N GLU A 333 -14.57 -1.97 11.23
CA GLU A 333 -14.70 -1.88 12.69
C GLU A 333 -16.05 -1.24 13.04
N LEU A 334 -16.81 -1.85 13.95
CA LEU A 334 -18.11 -1.33 14.39
C LEU A 334 -18.31 -1.56 15.89
N GLU A 335 -18.51 -0.48 16.64
CA GLU A 335 -18.70 -0.54 18.10
C GLU A 335 -19.99 -1.33 18.44
N GLY A 336 -19.87 -2.31 19.34
CA GLY A 336 -20.98 -3.16 19.78
C GLY A 336 -21.19 -4.44 18.95
N PHE A 337 -20.34 -4.74 17.98
CA PHE A 337 -20.37 -5.98 17.19
C PHE A 337 -19.06 -6.77 17.41
N SER A 338 -19.12 -8.11 17.31
CA SER A 338 -17.92 -8.96 17.35
C SER A 338 -17.12 -8.85 16.04
N SER A 339 -15.82 -9.15 16.07
CA SER A 339 -14.99 -9.17 14.86
C SER A 339 -15.55 -10.14 13.80
N MET A 340 -16.02 -11.32 14.21
CA MET A 340 -16.71 -12.27 13.34
C MET A 340 -17.97 -11.67 12.69
N ALA A 341 -18.79 -10.94 13.45
CA ALA A 341 -19.95 -10.24 12.91
C ALA A 341 -19.54 -9.16 11.89
N CYS A 342 -18.51 -8.37 12.17
CA CYS A 342 -17.98 -7.36 11.26
C CYS A 342 -17.48 -7.96 9.94
N LEU A 343 -16.78 -9.10 9.97
CA LEU A 343 -16.36 -9.83 8.76
C LEU A 343 -17.56 -10.30 7.94
N HIS A 344 -18.56 -10.90 8.59
CA HIS A 344 -19.79 -11.35 7.92
C HIS A 344 -20.58 -10.18 7.31
N ILE A 345 -20.64 -9.02 7.98
CA ILE A 345 -21.26 -7.79 7.47
C ILE A 345 -20.48 -7.25 6.27
N ALA A 346 -19.15 -7.27 6.32
CA ALA A 346 -18.31 -6.82 5.21
C ALA A 346 -18.53 -7.66 3.93
N GLU A 347 -18.57 -8.99 4.03
CA GLU A 347 -18.76 -9.86 2.88
C GLU A 347 -20.21 -9.93 2.36
N ASN A 348 -21.22 -9.86 3.22
CA ASN A 348 -22.62 -10.07 2.81
C ASN A 348 -23.43 -8.77 2.61
N ILE A 349 -23.03 -7.66 3.23
CA ILE A 349 -23.78 -6.38 3.19
C ILE A 349 -22.99 -5.28 2.47
N LEU A 350 -21.68 -5.18 2.74
CA LEU A 350 -20.87 -4.10 2.17
C LEU A 350 -20.28 -4.45 0.80
N LEU A 351 -19.81 -5.68 0.57
CA LEU A 351 -19.26 -6.09 -0.72
C LEU A 351 -20.24 -5.86 -1.89
N PRO A 352 -21.54 -6.25 -1.85
CA PRO A 352 -22.46 -5.96 -2.96
C PRO A 352 -22.60 -4.46 -3.27
N ARG A 353 -22.46 -3.60 -2.26
CA ARG A 353 -22.50 -2.13 -2.42
C ARG A 353 -21.15 -1.57 -2.90
N ALA A 354 -20.04 -2.18 -2.50
CA ALA A 354 -18.70 -1.87 -3.02
C ALA A 354 -18.55 -2.28 -4.50
N GLU A 355 -19.11 -3.42 -4.90
CA GLU A 355 -19.21 -3.85 -6.31
C GLU A 355 -20.06 -2.88 -7.15
N MET A 356 -21.16 -2.34 -6.59
CA MET A 356 -21.94 -1.28 -7.25
C MET A 356 -21.20 0.06 -7.35
N ALA A 357 -20.35 0.41 -6.37
CA ALA A 357 -19.61 1.67 -6.32
C ALA A 357 -18.28 1.64 -7.11
N PHE A 358 -17.66 0.47 -7.18
CA PHE A 358 -16.35 0.23 -7.78
C PHE A 358 -16.33 -1.14 -8.49
N PRO A 359 -16.94 -1.28 -9.68
CA PRO A 359 -17.17 -2.59 -10.29
C PRO A 359 -15.90 -3.40 -10.65
N GLU A 360 -14.76 -2.72 -10.83
CA GLU A 360 -13.50 -3.34 -11.25
C GLU A 360 -12.51 -3.52 -10.09
N PRO A 361 -12.20 -4.77 -9.66
CA PRO A 361 -11.06 -5.06 -8.80
C PRO A 361 -9.73 -4.91 -9.56
N PHE A 362 -8.62 -4.82 -8.84
CA PHE A 362 -7.30 -4.97 -9.45
C PHE A 362 -7.12 -6.38 -10.03
N VAL A 363 -6.70 -6.45 -11.29
CA VAL A 363 -6.34 -7.69 -12.00
C VAL A 363 -4.88 -7.61 -12.46
N PRO A 364 -4.15 -8.75 -12.58
CA PRO A 364 -2.72 -8.71 -12.87
C PRO A 364 -2.35 -7.99 -14.17
N ASP A 365 -3.21 -8.04 -15.19
CA ASP A 365 -2.99 -7.36 -16.48
C ASP A 365 -3.31 -5.85 -16.45
N MET A 366 -3.89 -5.32 -15.35
CA MET A 366 -4.10 -3.88 -15.17
C MET A 366 -2.77 -3.11 -15.03
N ASN A 367 -1.74 -3.76 -14.50
CA ASN A 367 -0.35 -3.31 -14.61
C ASN A 367 0.61 -4.51 -14.66
N PRO A 368 0.98 -4.99 -15.88
CA PRO A 368 1.91 -6.09 -16.06
C PRO A 368 3.37 -5.79 -15.67
N ARG A 369 3.67 -4.57 -15.18
CA ARG A 369 4.98 -4.20 -14.62
C ARG A 369 5.07 -4.52 -13.13
N ILE A 370 3.95 -4.70 -12.41
CA ILE A 370 3.99 -5.09 -10.99
C ILE A 370 4.50 -6.53 -10.90
N THR A 371 5.63 -6.69 -10.21
CA THR A 371 6.35 -7.97 -10.04
C THR A 371 6.12 -8.60 -8.67
N SER A 372 5.93 -7.76 -7.64
CA SER A 372 5.57 -8.17 -6.28
C SER A 372 4.33 -7.42 -5.79
N LEU A 373 3.36 -8.17 -5.25
CA LEU A 373 2.14 -7.66 -4.63
C LEU A 373 1.93 -8.33 -3.28
N THR A 374 1.87 -7.53 -2.22
CA THR A 374 1.50 -7.95 -0.87
C THR A 374 0.10 -7.45 -0.55
N LEU A 375 -0.81 -8.36 -0.21
CA LEU A 375 -2.15 -8.05 0.30
C LEU A 375 -2.15 -8.11 1.84
N THR A 376 -2.63 -7.06 2.48
CA THR A 376 -2.65 -6.89 3.94
C THR A 376 -4.06 -6.97 4.53
N HIS A 377 -4.13 -7.18 5.85
CA HIS A 377 -5.38 -7.28 6.62
C HIS A 377 -6.33 -8.36 6.10
N ILE A 378 -5.82 -9.49 5.59
CA ILE A 378 -6.69 -10.55 5.07
C ILE A 378 -7.38 -11.26 6.24
N PRO A 379 -8.72 -11.30 6.29
CA PRO A 379 -9.43 -12.05 7.32
C PRO A 379 -9.10 -13.55 7.28
N ARG A 380 -9.00 -14.16 8.46
CA ARG A 380 -8.88 -15.62 8.58
C ARG A 380 -10.19 -16.36 8.33
N ARG A 381 -11.34 -15.71 8.54
CA ARG A 381 -12.68 -16.31 8.41
C ARG A 381 -13.49 -15.65 7.31
N SER A 382 -14.25 -16.45 6.57
CA SER A 382 -15.06 -15.98 5.44
C SER A 382 -16.38 -16.73 5.25
N SER A 383 -17.41 -16.04 4.77
CA SER A 383 -18.67 -16.64 4.29
C SER A 383 -18.56 -17.24 2.87
N GLY A 384 -17.44 -17.02 2.17
CA GLY A 384 -17.16 -17.55 0.83
C GLY A 384 -16.64 -16.52 -0.18
N PRO A 385 -17.21 -15.30 -0.29
CA PRO A 385 -16.75 -14.29 -1.25
C PRO A 385 -15.25 -13.98 -1.22
N LEU A 386 -14.62 -13.83 -0.06
CA LEU A 386 -13.19 -13.58 0.09
C LEU A 386 -12.34 -14.70 -0.51
N ILE A 387 -12.68 -15.96 -0.19
CA ILE A 387 -12.02 -17.16 -0.73
C ILE A 387 -12.18 -17.18 -2.25
N ASN A 388 -13.40 -16.98 -2.74
CA ASN A 388 -13.70 -16.96 -4.18
C ASN A 388 -12.93 -15.87 -4.94
N ARG A 389 -12.78 -14.67 -4.35
CA ARG A 389 -12.01 -13.56 -4.90
C ARG A 389 -10.51 -13.87 -4.96
N LEU A 390 -9.92 -14.36 -3.87
CA LEU A 390 -8.50 -14.74 -3.81
C LEU A 390 -8.17 -15.91 -4.76
N VAL A 391 -9.01 -16.95 -4.80
CA VAL A 391 -8.88 -18.08 -5.74
C VAL A 391 -9.02 -17.61 -7.19
N SER A 392 -9.90 -16.64 -7.47
CA SER A 392 -10.04 -16.07 -8.81
C SER A 392 -8.81 -15.25 -9.22
N PHE A 393 -8.21 -14.49 -8.29
CA PHE A 393 -6.95 -13.78 -8.56
C PHE A 393 -5.79 -14.76 -8.84
N LEU A 394 -5.64 -15.84 -8.07
CA LEU A 394 -4.66 -16.89 -8.34
C LEU A 394 -4.83 -17.53 -9.74
N LYS A 395 -6.08 -17.70 -10.21
CA LYS A 395 -6.36 -18.16 -11.58
C LYS A 395 -5.92 -17.12 -12.62
N LEU A 396 -6.20 -15.83 -12.40
CA LEU A 396 -5.74 -14.74 -13.28
C LEU A 396 -4.20 -14.66 -13.35
N LEU A 397 -3.50 -14.89 -12.25
CA LEU A 397 -2.03 -14.99 -12.24
C LEU A 397 -1.53 -16.13 -13.13
N SER A 398 -2.16 -17.32 -13.05
CA SER A 398 -1.83 -18.45 -13.91
C SER A 398 -2.13 -18.17 -15.40
N ALA A 399 -3.12 -17.32 -15.71
CA ALA A 399 -3.46 -16.92 -17.07
C ALA A 399 -2.50 -15.86 -17.63
N GLN A 400 -2.08 -14.87 -16.82
CA GLN A 400 -1.01 -13.93 -17.18
C GLN A 400 0.30 -14.70 -17.44
N GLU A 401 0.64 -15.66 -16.59
CA GLU A 401 1.84 -16.49 -16.75
C GLU A 401 1.81 -17.33 -18.04
N ARG A 402 0.64 -17.88 -18.43
CA ARG A 402 0.44 -18.53 -19.74
C ARG A 402 0.69 -17.56 -20.91
N ALA A 403 0.11 -16.36 -20.87
CA ALA A 403 0.25 -15.36 -21.93
C ALA A 403 1.71 -14.90 -22.09
N LEU A 404 2.39 -14.61 -20.99
CA LEU A 404 3.80 -14.24 -20.97
C LEU A 404 4.71 -15.36 -21.50
N PHE A 405 4.39 -16.62 -21.20
CA PHE A 405 5.09 -17.78 -21.73
C PHE A 405 4.92 -17.91 -23.25
N ASP A 406 3.69 -17.78 -23.77
CA ASP A 406 3.42 -17.90 -25.22
C ASP A 406 4.01 -16.75 -26.05
N LEU A 407 4.18 -15.56 -25.46
CA LEU A 407 4.89 -14.45 -26.09
C LEU A 407 6.43 -14.61 -26.03
N SER A 408 6.95 -15.49 -25.18
CA SER A 408 8.40 -15.60 -24.96
C SER A 408 9.11 -16.32 -26.12
N SER A 409 10.05 -15.63 -26.76
CA SER A 409 10.81 -16.16 -27.90
C SER A 409 12.26 -15.73 -27.86
N ARG A 410 13.19 -16.65 -28.17
CA ARG A 410 14.64 -16.39 -28.24
C ARG A 410 15.06 -15.35 -29.28
N ARG A 411 14.15 -14.90 -30.15
CA ARG A 411 14.36 -13.84 -31.16
C ARG A 411 13.22 -12.81 -31.16
N GLY A 412 12.36 -12.82 -30.15
CA GLY A 412 11.26 -11.86 -30.02
C GLY A 412 11.66 -10.56 -29.32
N PRO A 413 10.77 -9.55 -29.30
CA PRO A 413 10.91 -8.41 -28.40
C PRO A 413 10.93 -8.86 -26.93
N SER A 414 11.55 -8.06 -26.05
CA SER A 414 11.63 -8.40 -24.63
C SER A 414 10.25 -8.31 -23.98
N VAL A 415 9.90 -9.31 -23.18
CA VAL A 415 8.62 -9.44 -22.47
C VAL A 415 8.82 -9.05 -20.99
N LEU A 416 7.82 -8.41 -20.39
CA LEU A 416 7.79 -8.03 -18.98
C LEU A 416 7.73 -9.28 -18.07
N ALA A 417 8.17 -9.14 -16.82
CA ALA A 417 8.09 -10.25 -15.88
C ALA A 417 6.65 -10.60 -15.47
N GLY A 418 5.71 -9.63 -15.45
CA GLY A 418 4.41 -9.80 -14.80
C GLY A 418 4.55 -10.08 -13.29
N LEU A 419 3.43 -10.41 -12.63
CA LEU A 419 3.51 -10.75 -11.21
C LEU A 419 4.21 -12.11 -11.02
N ARG A 420 5.24 -12.12 -10.17
CA ARG A 420 6.06 -13.30 -9.84
C ARG A 420 6.22 -13.55 -8.34
N HIS A 421 5.87 -12.58 -7.52
CA HIS A 421 5.76 -12.71 -6.06
C HIS A 421 4.40 -12.18 -5.60
N PHE A 422 3.68 -12.99 -4.83
CA PHE A 422 2.37 -12.65 -4.28
C PHE A 422 2.36 -13.07 -2.82
N ARG A 423 2.13 -12.13 -1.91
CA ARG A 423 2.21 -12.34 -0.47
C ARG A 423 0.88 -12.03 0.20
N LEU A 424 0.45 -12.90 1.09
CA LEU A 424 -0.79 -12.80 1.84
C LEU A 424 -0.49 -12.60 3.33
N GLU A 425 -0.74 -11.38 3.84
CA GLU A 425 -0.63 -11.07 5.26
C GLU A 425 -2.01 -11.18 5.92
N PHE A 426 -2.18 -12.24 6.71
CA PHE A 426 -3.43 -12.58 7.40
C PHE A 426 -3.45 -12.03 8.82
N GLU A 427 -4.62 -11.57 9.24
CA GLU A 427 -4.90 -11.21 10.63
C GLU A 427 -4.91 -12.44 11.56
N GLN A 428 -5.16 -12.20 12.86
CA GLN A 428 -5.39 -13.28 13.83
C GLN A 428 -6.77 -13.91 13.59
N ASP A 429 -6.98 -15.15 14.04
CA ASP A 429 -8.26 -15.80 13.87
C ASP A 429 -9.29 -15.23 14.86
N ALA A 430 -10.28 -14.52 14.35
CA ALA A 430 -11.40 -13.97 15.12
C ALA A 430 -12.24 -15.05 15.85
N TYR A 431 -12.10 -16.33 15.49
CA TYR A 431 -12.71 -17.45 16.20
C TYR A 431 -11.90 -17.92 17.43
N GLU A 432 -10.58 -17.71 17.45
CA GLU A 432 -9.69 -18.12 18.55
C GLU A 432 -9.71 -17.11 19.72
N GLY A 433 -10.20 -15.88 19.48
CA GLY A 433 -10.28 -14.82 20.49
C GLY A 433 -11.13 -15.16 21.73
N ASP A 434 -12.11 -16.06 21.59
CA ASP A 434 -12.95 -16.55 22.70
C ASP A 434 -12.44 -17.87 23.32
N ALA A 435 -11.37 -18.49 22.79
CA ALA A 435 -10.91 -19.82 23.21
C ALA A 435 -9.39 -20.00 23.14
N TYR A 436 -8.72 -19.92 24.30
CA TYR A 436 -7.27 -20.12 24.47
C TYR A 436 -6.80 -21.58 24.21
N ILE A 437 -6.78 -22.04 22.95
CA ILE A 437 -5.92 -23.14 22.49
C ILE A 437 -5.30 -22.76 21.14
N ALA A 438 -4.11 -22.15 21.18
CA ALA A 438 -3.28 -22.05 19.99
C ALA A 438 -2.67 -23.43 19.70
N GLY A 439 -3.10 -24.07 18.61
CA GLY A 439 -2.37 -25.18 18.02
C GLY A 439 -1.23 -24.63 17.15
N GLU A 440 -0.04 -25.22 17.24
CA GLU A 440 1.11 -24.85 16.41
C GLU A 440 0.85 -25.28 14.95
N ILE A 441 0.27 -24.36 14.16
CA ILE A 441 0.15 -24.53 12.70
C ILE A 441 1.49 -24.14 12.08
N ASP A 442 2.31 -25.15 11.83
CA ASP A 442 3.60 -25.03 11.17
C ASP A 442 3.47 -24.29 9.81
N ALA A 443 4.37 -23.34 9.58
CA ALA A 443 4.50 -22.56 8.37
C ALA A 443 5.73 -22.96 7.52
N GLU A 444 6.74 -23.62 8.11
CA GLU A 444 7.92 -24.17 7.43
C GLU A 444 7.52 -25.31 6.47
N GLU A 445 6.61 -26.21 6.88
CA GLU A 445 6.09 -27.30 6.02
C GLU A 445 5.38 -26.75 4.75
N LEU A 446 4.86 -25.52 4.83
CA LEU A 446 4.23 -24.81 3.70
C LEU A 446 5.27 -24.37 2.65
N LEU A 447 6.52 -24.13 3.06
CA LEU A 447 7.58 -23.53 2.25
C LEU A 447 8.49 -24.57 1.57
N ASN A 448 8.83 -25.66 2.27
CA ASN A 448 9.85 -26.65 1.87
C ASN A 448 9.44 -27.60 0.71
N SER A 449 8.61 -27.12 -0.22
CA SER A 449 8.17 -27.87 -1.39
C SER A 449 8.31 -27.13 -2.73
N GLY A 450 8.91 -25.94 -2.74
CA GLY A 450 9.49 -25.32 -3.95
C GLY A 450 11.00 -25.50 -3.94
N ASP A 451 11.54 -26.46 -4.71
CA ASP A 451 12.92 -26.93 -4.51
C ASP A 451 13.99 -25.90 -4.96
N LYS A 452 14.83 -25.49 -4.00
CA LYS A 452 16.14 -24.80 -4.11
C LYS A 452 16.16 -23.30 -4.43
N GLY A 453 15.82 -22.52 -3.39
CA GLY A 453 16.65 -21.39 -2.96
C GLY A 453 17.06 -21.56 -1.49
N PHE A 454 18.32 -21.88 -1.22
CA PHE A 454 18.92 -21.97 0.14
C PHE A 454 18.83 -20.61 0.87
N SER A 455 18.77 -20.45 2.20
CA SER A 455 18.69 -21.30 3.44
C SER A 455 18.27 -20.33 4.59
N PHE A 456 18.10 -20.60 5.90
CA PHE A 456 18.21 -21.70 6.89
C PHE A 456 17.39 -21.22 8.15
N PHE A 457 17.22 -21.84 9.33
CA PHE A 457 17.66 -23.07 10.04
C PHE A 457 16.48 -23.54 10.94
N ASP A 458 16.39 -24.83 11.27
CA ASP A 458 15.35 -25.39 12.15
C ASP A 458 15.67 -25.35 13.67
N ASP A 459 14.62 -25.67 14.46
CA ASP A 459 14.53 -26.33 15.79
C ASP A 459 14.56 -25.59 17.16
N GLU A 460 13.47 -25.89 17.90
CA GLU A 460 13.21 -26.00 19.35
C GLU A 460 13.77 -25.00 20.40
N ALA A 461 12.86 -24.39 21.18
CA ALA A 461 12.62 -24.80 22.59
C ALA A 461 11.46 -24.00 23.25
N GLY A 462 10.46 -24.69 23.82
CA GLY A 462 9.27 -24.07 24.44
C GLY A 462 9.42 -23.70 25.93
N GLY A 463 8.67 -22.69 26.40
CA GLY A 463 8.66 -22.24 27.81
C GLY A 463 7.30 -21.71 28.30
N ARG A 464 6.74 -22.32 29.34
CA ARG A 464 5.41 -21.97 29.91
C ARG A 464 5.46 -20.78 30.89
N PRO A 465 4.57 -19.77 30.77
CA PRO A 465 4.23 -18.85 31.85
C PRO A 465 3.14 -19.43 32.79
N ARG A 466 3.01 -18.85 33.99
CA ARG A 466 1.87 -19.05 34.91
C ARG A 466 0.91 -17.84 34.87
N PRO A 467 -0.38 -18.00 35.21
CA PRO A 467 -1.37 -16.95 35.05
C PRO A 467 -1.22 -15.81 36.08
N VAL A 468 -1.60 -14.60 35.65
CA VAL A 468 -1.87 -13.44 36.51
C VAL A 468 -3.35 -13.08 36.39
N ARG A 469 -3.89 -12.43 37.43
CA ARG A 469 -5.31 -12.47 37.81
C ARG A 469 -6.07 -11.22 37.39
N GLU A 470 -7.27 -11.40 36.85
CA GLU A 470 -8.18 -10.32 36.46
C GLU A 470 -8.74 -9.54 37.67
N LEU A 471 -9.08 -8.27 37.44
CA LEU A 471 -10.11 -7.53 38.21
C LEU A 471 -11.02 -6.79 37.22
N ALA A 472 -12.33 -6.85 37.46
CA ALA A 472 -13.34 -6.27 36.58
C ALA A 472 -14.34 -5.38 37.35
N THR A 473 -14.68 -4.23 36.76
CA THR A 473 -15.86 -3.35 36.98
C THR A 473 -15.74 -2.18 35.99
N SER A 474 -16.78 -1.52 35.45
CA SER A 474 -18.25 -1.63 35.59
C SER A 474 -18.92 -0.92 34.39
N PRO A 475 -20.21 -1.16 34.06
CA PRO A 475 -20.78 -0.78 32.76
C PRO A 475 -21.23 0.70 32.63
N PRO A 476 -21.29 1.25 31.40
CA PRO A 476 -21.83 2.57 31.12
C PRO A 476 -23.37 2.60 31.15
N GLN A 477 -23.95 3.75 31.51
CA GLN A 477 -25.39 3.96 31.60
C GLN A 477 -26.04 4.27 30.24
N LYS A 478 -27.29 3.81 30.05
CA LYS A 478 -28.14 4.22 28.93
C LYS A 478 -28.36 5.75 28.94
N ARG A 479 -28.50 6.33 27.74
CA ARG A 479 -29.17 7.62 27.51
C ARG A 479 -30.09 7.48 26.30
N ASP A 480 -31.25 8.09 26.39
CA ASP A 480 -32.35 7.86 25.46
C ASP A 480 -32.13 8.48 24.08
N LEU A 481 -32.79 7.91 23.08
CA LEU A 481 -32.82 8.42 21.71
C LEU A 481 -34.06 9.31 21.53
N THR A 482 -33.85 10.59 21.26
CA THR A 482 -34.91 11.47 20.76
C THR A 482 -35.05 11.32 19.24
N GLU A 483 -36.24 10.92 18.80
CA GLU A 483 -36.60 10.92 17.38
C GLU A 483 -36.80 12.35 16.88
N PHE A 484 -36.30 12.66 15.69
CA PHE A 484 -36.52 13.93 15.01
C PHE A 484 -36.91 13.68 13.55
N SER A 485 -38.14 14.04 13.20
CA SER A 485 -38.63 14.02 11.82
C SER A 485 -38.05 15.19 11.03
N VAL A 486 -37.44 14.92 9.89
CA VAL A 486 -36.97 15.95 8.95
C VAL A 486 -38.11 16.29 7.99
N SER A 487 -38.58 17.54 8.01
CA SER A 487 -39.55 18.06 7.05
C SER A 487 -38.90 18.23 5.68
N GLN A 488 -39.53 17.68 4.64
CA GLN A 488 -39.05 17.73 3.26
C GLN A 488 -39.21 19.14 2.67
N GLY A 489 -38.23 19.58 1.88
CA GLY A 489 -38.31 20.74 1.00
C GLY A 489 -38.36 20.26 -0.46
N GLU A 490 -39.42 20.59 -1.18
CA GLU A 490 -39.74 19.93 -2.47
C GLU A 490 -38.93 20.46 -3.67
N GLN A 491 -38.05 21.45 -3.49
CA GLN A 491 -37.33 22.11 -4.58
C GLN A 491 -35.98 21.48 -4.96
N ASP A 492 -35.34 20.70 -4.08
CA ASP A 492 -34.01 20.09 -4.35
C ASP A 492 -34.07 18.81 -5.22
N LEU A 493 -35.28 18.34 -5.56
CA LEU A 493 -35.48 16.99 -6.13
C LEU A 493 -35.06 16.83 -7.59
N GLU A 494 -35.17 17.88 -8.42
CA GLU A 494 -34.93 17.81 -9.88
C GLU A 494 -33.47 18.09 -10.28
N THR A 495 -32.60 18.50 -9.36
CA THR A 495 -31.25 18.97 -9.73
C THR A 495 -30.26 17.81 -9.90
N GLU A 496 -29.65 17.66 -11.09
CA GLU A 496 -28.64 16.61 -11.34
C GLU A 496 -27.19 17.03 -11.02
N HIS A 497 -26.94 18.34 -10.89
CA HIS A 497 -25.62 18.91 -10.60
C HIS A 497 -25.73 20.05 -9.57
N LEU A 498 -24.84 20.09 -8.59
CA LEU A 498 -24.66 21.24 -7.70
C LEU A 498 -23.55 22.16 -8.23
N ASP A 499 -23.82 23.46 -8.24
CA ASP A 499 -22.82 24.51 -8.38
C ASP A 499 -22.16 24.74 -7.00
N ILE A 500 -20.84 24.51 -6.90
CA ILE A 500 -20.07 24.65 -5.64
C ILE A 500 -18.91 25.64 -5.86
N ASP A 501 -18.79 26.63 -4.99
CA ASP A 501 -17.67 27.57 -4.99
C ASP A 501 -16.41 26.96 -4.36
N VAL A 502 -15.37 26.80 -5.18
CA VAL A 502 -14.06 26.27 -4.76
C VAL A 502 -13.00 27.37 -4.85
N TRP A 503 -12.19 27.52 -3.80
CA TRP A 503 -11.07 28.45 -3.80
C TRP A 503 -9.87 27.86 -4.55
N VAL A 504 -9.43 28.52 -5.63
CA VAL A 504 -8.27 28.13 -6.45
C VAL A 504 -7.39 29.36 -6.63
N ASP A 505 -6.10 29.24 -6.29
CA ASP A 505 -5.07 30.29 -6.46
C ASP A 505 -5.51 31.69 -5.95
N GLY A 506 -6.20 31.72 -4.81
CA GLY A 506 -6.70 32.94 -4.16
C GLY A 506 -7.99 33.53 -4.75
N LYS A 507 -8.68 32.82 -5.65
CA LYS A 507 -9.95 33.22 -6.27
C LYS A 507 -11.03 32.17 -6.03
N SER A 508 -12.27 32.60 -5.79
CA SER A 508 -13.42 31.67 -5.84
C SER A 508 -13.73 31.32 -7.30
N THR A 509 -13.94 30.03 -7.58
CA THR A 509 -14.34 29.50 -8.89
C THR A 509 -15.46 28.48 -8.67
N THR A 510 -16.64 28.73 -9.24
CA THR A 510 -17.78 27.82 -9.17
C THR A 510 -17.56 26.62 -10.09
N VAL A 511 -17.72 25.39 -9.57
CA VAL A 511 -17.58 24.13 -10.30
C VAL A 511 -18.86 23.29 -10.21
N LYS A 512 -19.18 22.56 -11.29
CA LYS A 512 -20.38 21.72 -11.36
C LYS A 512 -20.09 20.27 -10.97
N VAL A 513 -20.67 19.85 -9.86
CA VAL A 513 -20.50 18.50 -9.28
C VAL A 513 -21.78 17.69 -9.48
N TRP A 514 -21.67 16.49 -10.04
CA TRP A 514 -22.81 15.62 -10.33
C TRP A 514 -23.30 14.89 -9.07
N VAL A 515 -24.62 14.85 -8.89
CA VAL A 515 -25.29 14.36 -7.65
C VAL A 515 -26.36 13.31 -7.93
N GLY A 516 -26.17 12.47 -8.95
CA GLY A 516 -27.17 11.51 -9.40
C GLY A 516 -28.19 12.12 -10.35
N SER A 517 -28.95 11.27 -11.05
CA SER A 517 -30.08 11.74 -11.87
C SER A 517 -31.25 12.18 -10.99
N ALA A 518 -32.09 13.08 -11.53
CA ALA A 518 -33.39 13.45 -10.95
C ALA A 518 -34.39 12.28 -10.95
N SER A 519 -34.19 11.28 -11.80
CA SER A 519 -35.04 10.11 -11.87
C SER A 519 -34.88 9.21 -10.63
N ASN A 520 -35.93 9.14 -9.80
CA ASN A 520 -35.99 8.28 -8.60
C ASN A 520 -35.96 6.76 -8.90
N GLU A 521 -35.86 6.36 -10.16
CA GLU A 521 -35.92 4.97 -10.64
C GLU A 521 -34.54 4.29 -10.77
N SER A 522 -33.46 4.91 -10.26
CA SER A 522 -32.16 4.25 -10.21
C SER A 522 -32.21 2.96 -9.37
N SER A 523 -32.20 1.80 -10.05
CA SER A 523 -32.26 0.47 -9.44
C SER A 523 -31.02 0.13 -8.60
N ASN A 524 -29.93 0.87 -8.78
CA ASN A 524 -28.72 0.82 -7.98
C ASN A 524 -28.92 1.61 -6.66
N PRO A 525 -29.07 0.95 -5.50
CA PRO A 525 -29.31 1.64 -4.23
C PRO A 525 -28.12 2.52 -3.80
N MET A 526 -26.90 2.25 -4.25
CA MET A 526 -25.73 3.05 -3.91
C MET A 526 -25.77 4.44 -4.59
N LEU A 527 -26.25 4.55 -5.84
CA LEU A 527 -26.39 5.84 -6.53
C LEU A 527 -27.42 6.75 -5.85
N ARG A 528 -28.57 6.19 -5.47
CA ARG A 528 -29.60 6.90 -4.70
C ARG A 528 -29.07 7.38 -3.35
N ASP A 529 -28.34 6.51 -2.66
CA ASP A 529 -27.78 6.80 -1.34
C ASP A 529 -26.64 7.84 -1.43
N TYR A 530 -25.86 7.88 -2.54
CA TYR A 530 -24.93 8.97 -2.87
C TYR A 530 -25.65 10.31 -3.10
N ARG A 531 -26.74 10.32 -3.89
CA ARG A 531 -27.58 11.52 -4.12
C ARG A 531 -28.11 12.10 -2.81
N GLU A 532 -28.56 11.24 -1.90
CA GLU A 532 -29.07 11.62 -0.58
C GLU A 532 -27.97 12.22 0.33
N LEU A 533 -26.77 11.63 0.31
CA LEU A 533 -25.59 12.15 1.01
C LEU A 533 -25.14 13.52 0.48
N ALA A 534 -25.17 13.72 -0.83
CA ALA A 534 -24.75 14.96 -1.48
C ALA A 534 -25.78 16.11 -1.29
N LEU A 535 -27.08 15.84 -1.46
CA LEU A 535 -28.13 16.86 -1.34
C LEU A 535 -28.49 17.16 0.12
N HIS A 536 -28.87 16.13 0.89
CA HIS A 536 -29.49 16.33 2.20
C HIS A 536 -28.47 16.29 3.35
N CYS A 537 -27.49 15.38 3.32
CA CYS A 537 -26.42 15.37 4.33
C CYS A 537 -25.30 16.40 4.07
N LYS A 538 -25.27 17.00 2.87
CA LYS A 538 -24.30 18.02 2.42
C LYS A 538 -22.84 17.61 2.57
N VAL A 539 -22.55 16.35 2.25
CA VAL A 539 -21.17 15.81 2.25
C VAL A 539 -20.48 16.24 0.96
N HIS A 540 -19.80 17.39 1.00
CA HIS A 540 -19.19 18.02 -0.18
C HIS A 540 -17.66 17.93 -0.23
N ASP A 541 -17.03 17.24 0.72
CA ASP A 541 -15.57 17.08 0.81
C ASP A 541 -14.96 16.31 -0.37
N ARG A 542 -13.82 16.81 -0.89
CA ARG A 542 -12.99 16.20 -1.94
C ARG A 542 -13.69 16.06 -3.29
N ILE A 543 -13.84 17.20 -3.96
CA ILE A 543 -14.32 17.30 -5.34
C ILE A 543 -13.20 16.90 -6.31
N GLY A 544 -13.47 15.88 -7.13
CA GLY A 544 -12.54 15.39 -8.15
C GLY A 544 -13.25 14.77 -9.35
N PRO A 545 -12.52 14.45 -10.44
CA PRO A 545 -13.10 13.85 -11.64
C PRO A 545 -13.60 12.43 -11.35
N ALA A 546 -14.62 12.00 -12.09
CA ALA A 546 -15.10 10.62 -12.05
C ALA A 546 -13.99 9.63 -12.47
N SER A 547 -13.62 8.71 -11.57
CA SER A 547 -12.66 7.64 -11.88
C SER A 547 -13.26 6.59 -12.83
N PRO A 548 -12.45 5.79 -13.56
CA PRO A 548 -12.96 4.75 -14.45
C PRO A 548 -13.92 3.74 -13.78
N ALA A 549 -13.74 3.48 -12.48
CA ALA A 549 -14.65 2.65 -11.69
C ALA A 549 -16.02 3.34 -11.47
N GLN A 550 -16.03 4.62 -11.10
CA GLN A 550 -17.24 5.44 -10.97
C GLN A 550 -17.99 5.60 -12.30
N ILE A 551 -17.26 5.78 -13.41
CA ILE A 551 -17.87 5.88 -14.75
C ILE A 551 -18.61 4.58 -15.11
N ARG A 552 -18.03 3.41 -14.81
CA ARG A 552 -18.69 2.10 -15.00
C ARG A 552 -19.82 1.83 -13.99
N ALA A 553 -19.84 2.51 -12.85
CA ALA A 553 -20.97 2.53 -11.92
C ALA A 553 -22.14 3.43 -12.37
N GLY A 554 -21.98 4.18 -13.47
CA GLY A 554 -23.02 5.03 -14.07
C GLY A 554 -22.79 6.54 -13.96
N VAL A 555 -21.64 7.00 -13.47
CA VAL A 555 -21.31 8.44 -13.42
C VAL A 555 -20.97 8.97 -14.83
N PRO A 556 -21.50 10.14 -15.26
CA PRO A 556 -21.14 10.72 -16.55
C PRO A 556 -19.63 10.94 -16.71
N SER A 557 -19.07 10.57 -17.86
CA SER A 557 -17.61 10.40 -18.00
C SER A 557 -16.76 11.65 -17.81
N SER A 558 -17.35 12.84 -17.92
CA SER A 558 -16.71 14.16 -17.72
C SER A 558 -17.17 14.86 -16.43
N ALA A 559 -17.93 14.20 -15.56
CA ALA A 559 -18.45 14.79 -14.33
C ALA A 559 -17.39 14.87 -13.21
N LEU A 560 -17.60 15.84 -12.32
CA LEU A 560 -16.98 15.88 -11.01
C LEU A 560 -17.89 15.19 -9.99
N VAL A 561 -17.32 14.58 -8.96
CA VAL A 561 -18.04 13.90 -7.88
C VAL A 561 -17.45 14.22 -6.51
N PHE A 562 -18.30 14.13 -5.48
CA PHE A 562 -17.87 14.21 -4.08
C PHE A 562 -17.33 12.85 -3.64
N HIS A 563 -16.01 12.65 -3.70
CA HIS A 563 -15.41 11.33 -3.45
C HIS A 563 -15.66 10.81 -2.03
N THR A 564 -15.79 11.71 -1.06
CA THR A 564 -16.15 11.35 0.33
C THR A 564 -17.57 10.80 0.42
N ALA A 565 -18.56 11.47 -0.18
CA ALA A 565 -19.94 10.99 -0.22
C ALA A 565 -20.08 9.67 -1.00
N TRP A 566 -19.30 9.50 -2.08
CA TRP A 566 -19.28 8.24 -2.85
C TRP A 566 -18.75 7.06 -2.02
N CYS A 567 -17.68 7.26 -1.25
CA CYS A 567 -17.17 6.23 -0.34
C CYS A 567 -18.13 5.97 0.83
N MET A 568 -18.82 7.00 1.34
CA MET A 568 -19.86 6.84 2.34
C MET A 568 -21.07 6.03 1.84
N ALA A 569 -21.42 6.14 0.55
CA ALA A 569 -22.54 5.42 -0.05
C ALA A 569 -22.34 3.89 -0.10
N ILE A 570 -21.16 3.35 0.20
CA ILE A 570 -20.99 1.91 0.46
C ILE A 570 -21.79 1.50 1.71
N MET A 571 -21.86 2.36 2.73
CA MET A 571 -22.52 2.05 4.01
C MET A 571 -24.05 2.26 3.91
N PRO A 572 -24.88 1.26 4.25
CA PRO A 572 -26.34 1.35 4.18
C PRO A 572 -26.93 2.51 5.00
N CYS A 573 -27.95 3.18 4.45
CA CYS A 573 -28.69 4.23 5.16
C CYS A 573 -29.35 3.69 6.44
N ARG A 574 -28.95 4.24 7.60
CA ARG A 574 -29.42 3.81 8.93
C ARG A 574 -30.94 3.86 9.12
N HIS A 575 -31.64 4.74 8.40
CA HIS A 575 -33.06 5.03 8.58
C HIS A 575 -34.02 4.26 7.65
N LYS A 576 -33.52 3.53 6.64
CA LYS A 576 -34.35 2.95 5.56
C LYS A 576 -34.45 1.42 5.58
N SER A 577 -34.96 0.84 6.68
CA SER A 577 -35.22 -0.60 6.89
C SER A 577 -34.04 -1.59 6.78
N ALA A 578 -32.94 -1.19 6.15
CA ALA A 578 -31.68 -1.92 6.02
C ALA A 578 -30.70 -1.59 7.16
N THR A 579 -31.22 -1.47 8.39
CA THR A 579 -30.39 -1.37 9.59
C THR A 579 -29.47 -2.60 9.64
N ILE A 580 -28.17 -2.39 9.82
CA ILE A 580 -27.20 -3.49 9.96
C ILE A 580 -27.60 -4.31 11.19
N LYS A 581 -28.02 -5.55 10.95
CA LYS A 581 -28.36 -6.52 12.00
C LYS A 581 -27.12 -7.32 12.35
N GLU A 582 -27.04 -7.75 13.60
CA GLU A 582 -26.05 -8.74 14.01
C GLU A 582 -26.37 -10.09 13.31
N PRO A 583 -25.38 -10.76 12.68
CA PRO A 583 -25.57 -12.07 12.09
C PRO A 583 -25.97 -13.11 13.15
N THR A 584 -26.73 -14.12 12.76
CA THR A 584 -27.04 -15.23 13.66
C THR A 584 -25.80 -16.08 13.92
N ARG A 585 -25.75 -16.71 15.10
CA ARG A 585 -24.65 -17.62 15.45
C ARG A 585 -24.42 -18.72 14.39
N VAL A 586 -25.49 -19.21 13.75
CA VAL A 586 -25.39 -20.24 12.70
C VAL A 586 -24.67 -19.73 11.45
N GLU A 587 -24.85 -18.46 11.09
CA GLU A 587 -24.13 -17.83 9.97
C GLU A 587 -22.64 -17.63 10.31
N LEU A 588 -22.31 -17.32 11.58
CA LEU A 588 -20.93 -17.16 12.03
C LEU A 588 -20.18 -18.49 12.20
N ASP A 589 -20.81 -19.49 12.81
CA ASP A 589 -20.25 -20.85 12.97
C ASP A 589 -20.12 -21.57 11.60
N ALA A 590 -20.77 -21.08 10.54
CA ALA A 590 -20.60 -21.56 9.16
C ALA A 590 -19.41 -20.93 8.40
N MET A 591 -18.71 -19.94 8.98
CA MET A 591 -17.60 -19.25 8.30
C MET A 591 -16.32 -20.10 8.26
N LYS A 592 -15.81 -20.28 7.04
CA LYS A 592 -14.64 -21.12 6.71
C LYS A 592 -13.32 -20.43 7.04
N ASP A 593 -12.30 -21.21 7.41
CA ASP A 593 -10.91 -20.72 7.43
C ASP A 593 -10.38 -20.54 6.00
N VAL A 594 -10.02 -19.30 5.68
CA VAL A 594 -9.55 -18.87 4.36
C VAL A 594 -8.21 -19.52 4.02
N LEU A 595 -7.35 -19.75 5.03
CA LEU A 595 -6.03 -20.34 4.83
C LEU A 595 -6.14 -21.82 4.41
N SER A 596 -7.01 -22.60 5.05
CA SER A 596 -7.26 -24.01 4.73
C SER A 596 -7.84 -24.20 3.33
N GLU A 597 -8.81 -23.38 2.92
CA GLU A 597 -9.41 -23.46 1.59
C GLU A 597 -8.39 -23.07 0.49
N LEU A 598 -7.52 -22.08 0.74
CA LEU A 598 -6.42 -21.73 -0.15
C LEU A 598 -5.32 -22.81 -0.20
N LYS A 599 -4.98 -23.43 0.94
CA LYS A 599 -4.09 -24.60 1.00
C LYS A 599 -4.63 -25.74 0.12
N GLN A 600 -5.93 -26.08 0.25
CA GLN A 600 -6.56 -27.11 -0.59
C GLN A 600 -6.50 -26.75 -2.07
N PHE A 601 -6.91 -25.55 -2.47
CA PHE A 601 -6.87 -25.11 -3.86
C PHE A 601 -5.45 -25.18 -4.45
N ARG A 602 -4.44 -24.79 -3.68
CA ARG A 602 -3.02 -24.83 -4.08
C ARG A 602 -2.53 -26.28 -4.29
N LEU A 603 -2.88 -27.20 -3.38
CA LEU A 603 -2.55 -28.63 -3.49
C LEU A 603 -3.24 -29.29 -4.68
N GLU A 604 -4.52 -29.03 -4.91
CA GLU A 604 -5.26 -29.54 -6.07
C GLU A 604 -4.67 -29.07 -7.40
N GLY A 605 -4.33 -27.78 -7.51
CA GLY A 605 -3.67 -27.23 -8.68
C GLY A 605 -2.30 -27.88 -8.93
N ARG A 606 -1.52 -28.10 -7.86
CA ARG A 606 -0.21 -28.77 -7.94
C ARG A 606 -0.33 -30.20 -8.43
N ALA A 607 -1.29 -30.97 -7.90
CA ALA A 607 -1.52 -32.35 -8.33
C ALA A 607 -1.90 -32.43 -9.82
N LYS A 608 -2.70 -31.47 -10.32
CA LYS A 608 -3.05 -31.33 -11.74
C LYS A 608 -1.81 -30.98 -12.58
N TYR A 609 -0.96 -30.04 -12.14
CA TYR A 609 0.29 -29.68 -12.80
C TYR A 609 1.26 -30.88 -12.91
N LEU A 610 1.58 -31.55 -11.79
CA LEU A 610 2.51 -32.67 -11.75
C LEU A 610 2.04 -33.85 -12.61
N LYS A 611 0.72 -34.11 -12.64
CA LYS A 611 0.12 -35.15 -13.51
C LYS A 611 0.34 -34.85 -15.00
N LEU A 612 0.17 -33.59 -15.42
CA LEU A 612 0.43 -33.18 -16.81
C LEU A 612 1.93 -33.16 -17.13
N GLN A 613 2.77 -32.74 -16.18
CA GLN A 613 4.22 -32.75 -16.34
C GLN A 613 4.75 -34.17 -16.58
N GLY A 614 4.30 -35.16 -15.80
CA GLY A 614 4.64 -36.57 -16.00
C GLY A 614 4.03 -37.21 -17.25
N GLN A 615 3.10 -36.54 -17.93
CA GLN A 615 2.55 -36.95 -19.23
C GLN A 615 3.25 -36.25 -20.42
N SER A 616 4.08 -35.25 -20.16
CA SER A 616 4.83 -34.54 -21.21
C SER A 616 6.12 -35.28 -21.56
N ALA A 617 6.28 -35.65 -22.84
CA ALA A 617 7.47 -36.35 -23.34
C ALA A 617 8.79 -35.57 -23.12
N ASN A 618 8.71 -34.24 -22.93
CA ASN A 618 9.85 -33.37 -22.68
C ASN A 618 10.02 -33.02 -21.18
N GLY A 619 9.20 -33.56 -20.27
CA GLY A 619 9.20 -33.20 -18.84
C GLY A 619 8.75 -31.77 -18.52
N THR A 620 8.34 -31.00 -19.53
CA THR A 620 7.87 -29.62 -19.41
C THR A 620 6.37 -29.53 -19.64
N CYS A 621 5.64 -28.94 -18.68
CA CYS A 621 4.25 -28.53 -18.86
C CYS A 621 4.21 -27.00 -18.98
N PRO A 622 3.47 -26.42 -19.95
CA PRO A 622 3.24 -24.98 -19.97
C PRO A 622 2.49 -24.51 -18.71
N PRO A 623 2.71 -23.27 -18.22
CA PRO A 623 2.00 -22.72 -17.07
C PRO A 623 0.53 -22.41 -17.38
N GLY A 624 -0.31 -22.24 -16.35
CA GLY A 624 -1.71 -21.82 -16.52
C GLY A 624 -2.70 -22.95 -16.87
N PRO A 625 -3.76 -22.67 -17.64
CA PRO A 625 -4.72 -23.69 -18.07
C PRO A 625 -4.05 -24.81 -18.89
N PRO A 626 -4.42 -26.09 -18.71
CA PRO A 626 -5.63 -26.56 -18.00
C PRO A 626 -5.45 -26.87 -16.50
N HIS A 627 -4.24 -26.78 -15.93
CA HIS A 627 -4.04 -27.07 -14.50
C HIS A 627 -4.35 -25.88 -13.58
N GLY A 628 -4.18 -24.65 -14.07
CA GLY A 628 -4.51 -23.41 -13.34
C GLY A 628 -3.60 -23.11 -12.15
N PHE A 629 -2.45 -23.77 -12.06
CA PHE A 629 -1.46 -23.55 -11.00
C PHE A 629 -0.41 -22.55 -11.48
N TRP A 630 -0.37 -21.39 -10.83
CA TRP A 630 0.64 -20.35 -11.03
C TRP A 630 1.99 -20.77 -10.43
N LEU A 631 3.09 -20.63 -11.18
CA LEU A 631 4.43 -21.09 -10.78
C LEU A 631 5.22 -20.06 -9.94
N GLY A 632 4.75 -18.81 -9.86
CA GLY A 632 5.37 -17.77 -9.04
C GLY A 632 5.35 -18.03 -7.53
N LYS A 633 6.13 -17.21 -6.80
CA LYS A 633 6.33 -17.30 -5.34
C LYS A 633 5.07 -16.83 -4.62
N LEU A 634 4.34 -17.77 -4.02
CA LEU A 634 3.23 -17.49 -3.10
C LEU A 634 3.76 -17.53 -1.67
N GLU A 635 3.72 -16.41 -0.96
CA GLU A 635 4.04 -16.31 0.46
C GLU A 635 2.78 -16.10 1.31
N VAL A 636 2.81 -16.63 2.53
CA VAL A 636 1.77 -16.44 3.54
C VAL A 636 2.45 -16.07 4.85
N SER A 637 1.92 -15.08 5.56
CA SER A 637 2.32 -14.76 6.94
C SER A 637 1.10 -14.37 7.77
N THR A 638 0.90 -15.04 8.90
CA THR A 638 -0.12 -14.70 9.90
C THR A 638 0.45 -13.74 10.94
N HIS A 639 -0.32 -12.73 11.35
CA HIS A 639 0.09 -11.78 12.40
C HIS A 639 0.15 -12.41 13.80
N GLN A 640 1.22 -13.14 14.11
CA GLN A 640 1.59 -13.37 15.52
C GLN A 640 1.85 -12.01 16.21
N GLY A 641 1.30 -11.86 17.42
CA GLY A 641 1.23 -10.56 18.11
C GLY A 641 2.56 -10.10 18.73
N THR A 642 3.35 -9.34 17.98
CA THR A 642 4.59 -8.67 18.44
C THR A 642 4.77 -7.36 17.66
N LEU A 643 5.03 -6.18 18.24
CA LEU A 643 5.19 -5.74 19.64
C LEU A 643 6.18 -6.50 20.55
N ARG A 644 7.16 -7.11 19.90
CA ARG A 644 8.53 -7.23 20.40
C ARG A 644 9.44 -6.82 19.25
N SER A 645 10.59 -6.26 19.57
CA SER A 645 11.64 -6.08 18.57
C SER A 645 11.94 -7.44 17.95
N LYS A 646 11.88 -7.54 16.62
CA LYS A 646 12.76 -8.49 15.94
C LYS A 646 14.16 -7.89 16.05
N THR A 647 14.87 -8.26 17.13
CA THR A 647 16.32 -8.26 17.12
C THR A 647 16.75 -8.92 15.83
N ALA A 648 17.46 -8.19 14.98
CA ALA A 648 17.81 -8.72 13.68
C ALA A 648 18.82 -9.85 13.89
N ASP A 649 18.42 -11.09 13.59
CA ASP A 649 19.29 -12.27 13.62
C ASP A 649 20.28 -12.27 12.45
N TYR A 650 20.98 -11.16 12.27
CA TYR A 650 22.32 -11.14 11.70
C TYR A 650 23.23 -11.92 12.65
N TRP A 651 23.32 -13.25 12.52
CA TRP A 651 24.51 -14.09 12.81
C TRP A 651 24.16 -15.58 12.66
N ARG A 652 24.34 -16.13 11.44
CA ARG A 652 24.94 -17.46 11.20
C ARG A 652 25.51 -17.51 9.78
#